data_AF-A0ABD0VDH5-F1
#
_entry.id   AF-A0ABD0VDH5-F1
#
_cell.length_a   1.000
_cell.length_b   1.000
_cell.length_c   1.000
_cell.angle_alpha   90.00
_cell.angle_beta   90.00
_cell.angle_gamma   90.00
#
_symmetry.space_group_name_H-M   'P 1'
#
loop_
_entity.id
_entity.type
_entity.pdbx_description
1 polymer ?
#
loop_
_entity_poly.entity_id
_entity_poly.type
_entity_poly.pdbx_seq_one_letter_code
_entity_poly.pdbx_strand_id
1 'polypeptide(L)'
;MKRLASRKSHSWWWDSHISPKNSKWLSENLEKMDRLVKEMLKLIEEEGDTFAKKAEMYYRRRPDLISRVEDFYRMYRALAERYDILTGELRKNIPSDLQSQGSGNCSDFGTEPASPSFSLSPDRTPERKQKLPKPLRRAAGFDVFLGSTTSSDFSRKGSDDSSSASSSESGSESEDGKIVDAYENTSGLNARIIQLEDQLREAREKLKEYEKGSNGQCVHLVSIDELHDAKDEIPAVVEVEAKLHPESVDKTAVSETEICNHKSEIKSLKEAMEAAAKQFEAEISVKDHTIEEYKTQLDAAMSKFIHEKSTLEGELKSSIAGLKLEAEQLSEKKSSLEIRILEQEQMINELKVMLAESSERSFHEKSILESKVCSLMESEKILASKLRALDAVKVESERHSEAEDKRAALEAEISNHKGEIKCLKEAMEAAAKQYEAEILVKEHTIEEYKTQLDAAINKFMLEKSTLEAELKNNVADLKLEVEKLSEKKSSLEIRILVLEQMIKELKVVSAESVERLLHEKSLLESKVFSLVDSVNIHESKLQALQAEFELHPESEDRTVVLEAEISNHKGEIKCLKEAMEAAAKQFEGEISIKDHTIEEYKTQLDEAMNKFMQENSTLEAELKRSIADLKLEAKQLSEKNSSLEIIILKQKQVIKELKVMSTESSERLLHEKSILESKVSSLMNSEIIHASKLQALEDRIRELEVEKIESCNASAKRIDELNQSLDGSKLKIDMLISEKDELNARVSRLMDDTKCRDDNLRSMADHLHQLHIEHVNLIKEIEKSRKNSVELMNRVRELEEDVERQKALILDGAEGKREAIRQLCFSLEHYRDGYLKLRQMLQGHTRRLAVMAT
;
A
#
# COMPACT_ATOMS: atom_id res chain seq x y z
N MET A 1 -30.61 44.34 -39.62
CA MET A 1 -29.67 43.20 -39.49
C MET A 1 -28.23 43.68 -39.62
N LYS A 2 -27.52 43.84 -38.50
CA LYS A 2 -26.04 43.82 -38.42
C LYS A 2 -25.63 43.68 -36.94
N ARG A 3 -24.60 42.85 -36.75
CA ARG A 3 -23.79 42.52 -35.57
C ARG A 3 -23.79 43.54 -34.43
N LEU A 4 -23.67 43.01 -33.20
CA LEU A 4 -22.53 43.30 -32.31
C LEU A 4 -22.41 42.22 -31.23
N ALA A 5 -21.22 41.62 -31.16
CA ALA A 5 -20.77 40.80 -30.05
C ALA A 5 -20.46 41.70 -28.85
N SER A 6 -20.76 41.23 -27.63
CA SER A 6 -20.33 41.89 -26.40
C SER A 6 -19.55 40.91 -25.52
N ARG A 7 -18.26 41.24 -25.37
CA ARG A 7 -17.41 41.17 -24.17
C ARG A 7 -17.36 39.85 -23.39
N LYS A 8 -16.40 39.00 -23.77
CA LYS A 8 -15.57 38.22 -22.83
C LYS A 8 -14.32 39.04 -22.53
N SER A 9 -14.33 39.80 -21.44
CA SER A 9 -13.16 40.47 -20.90
C SER A 9 -12.54 39.58 -19.84
N HIS A 10 -11.68 38.64 -20.26
CA HIS A 10 -10.57 38.09 -19.48
C HIS A 10 -9.62 37.42 -20.48
N SER A 11 -8.33 37.80 -20.44
CA SER A 11 -7.19 37.10 -21.05
C SER A 11 -6.79 37.38 -22.51
N TRP A 12 -6.67 38.65 -22.93
CA TRP A 12 -6.00 38.99 -24.21
C TRP A 12 -4.47 38.72 -24.26
N TRP A 13 -3.80 38.63 -23.11
CA TRP A 13 -2.36 38.36 -23.04
C TRP A 13 -2.01 36.87 -23.02
N TRP A 14 -2.80 36.02 -22.33
CA TRP A 14 -2.60 34.56 -22.31
C TRP A 14 -2.85 33.94 -23.69
N ASP A 15 -3.86 34.42 -24.41
CA ASP A 15 -4.25 33.88 -25.73
C ASP A 15 -3.22 34.19 -26.84
N SER A 16 -2.36 35.20 -26.62
CA SER A 16 -1.33 35.62 -27.59
C SER A 16 0.02 34.90 -27.41
N HIS A 17 0.38 34.47 -26.19
CA HIS A 17 1.73 33.97 -25.86
C HIS A 17 1.80 32.47 -25.55
N ILE A 18 0.70 31.81 -25.17
CA ILE A 18 0.66 30.38 -24.83
C ILE A 18 -0.45 29.67 -25.63
N SER A 19 -0.60 30.03 -26.90
CA SER A 19 -1.46 29.30 -27.84
C SER A 19 -0.62 28.33 -28.67
N PRO A 20 -1.08 27.08 -28.92
CA PRO A 20 -0.41 26.14 -29.84
C PRO A 20 -0.16 26.72 -31.24
N LYS A 21 -0.85 27.81 -31.59
CA LYS A 21 -0.73 28.49 -32.89
C LYS A 21 0.48 29.42 -33.01
N ASN A 22 1.13 29.81 -31.90
CA ASN A 22 2.20 30.83 -31.91
C ASN A 22 3.56 30.33 -31.39
N SER A 23 3.61 29.21 -30.66
CA SER A 23 4.85 28.60 -30.15
C SER A 23 5.16 27.29 -30.88
N LYS A 24 6.15 27.31 -31.78
CA LYS A 24 6.61 26.12 -32.53
C LYS A 24 7.07 24.98 -31.61
N TRP A 25 7.69 25.31 -30.49
CA TRP A 25 8.15 24.31 -29.53
C TRP A 25 6.98 23.62 -28.82
N LEU A 26 5.93 24.37 -28.45
CA LEU A 26 4.74 23.82 -27.80
C LEU A 26 3.96 22.92 -28.78
N SER A 27 3.81 23.33 -30.04
CA SER A 27 3.16 22.52 -31.06
C SER A 27 3.94 21.23 -31.35
N GLU A 28 5.27 21.31 -31.49
CA GLU A 28 6.11 20.11 -31.72
C GLU A 28 6.11 19.16 -30.51
N ASN A 29 6.06 19.70 -29.28
CA ASN A 29 6.02 18.90 -28.06
C ASN A 29 4.66 18.20 -27.91
N LEU A 30 3.55 18.91 -28.14
CA LEU A 30 2.20 18.34 -28.15
C LEU A 30 2.04 17.29 -29.26
N GLU A 31 2.61 17.51 -30.45
CA GLU A 31 2.59 16.53 -31.53
C GLU A 31 3.45 15.29 -31.21
N LYS A 32 4.58 15.44 -30.51
CA LYS A 32 5.39 14.31 -30.03
C LYS A 32 4.66 13.52 -28.94
N MET A 33 4.01 14.19 -28.00
CA MET A 33 3.17 13.54 -26.99
C MET A 33 2.00 12.78 -27.62
N ASP A 34 1.29 13.40 -28.58
CA ASP A 34 0.18 12.76 -29.29
C ASP A 34 0.64 11.53 -30.11
N ARG A 35 1.83 11.60 -30.72
CA ARG A 35 2.45 10.43 -31.36
C ARG A 35 2.75 9.31 -30.38
N LEU A 36 3.34 9.61 -29.22
CA LEU A 36 3.61 8.59 -28.20
C LEU A 36 2.33 7.96 -27.66
N VAL A 37 1.29 8.76 -27.41
CA VAL A 37 -0.01 8.24 -26.97
C VAL A 37 -0.61 7.29 -28.01
N LYS A 38 -0.53 7.63 -29.30
CA LYS A 38 -0.96 6.73 -30.39
C LYS A 38 -0.13 5.44 -30.46
N GLU A 39 1.16 5.51 -30.20
CA GLU A 39 2.03 4.33 -30.17
C GLU A 39 1.77 3.45 -28.93
N MET A 40 1.49 4.06 -27.78
CA MET A 40 1.08 3.33 -26.57
C MET A 40 -0.27 2.62 -26.79
N LEU A 41 -1.24 3.31 -27.41
CA LEU A 41 -2.52 2.70 -27.77
C LEU A 41 -2.34 1.52 -28.75
N LYS A 42 -1.44 1.62 -29.72
CA LYS A 42 -1.11 0.50 -30.63
C LYS A 42 -0.45 -0.69 -29.93
N LEU A 43 0.33 -0.47 -28.88
CA LEU A 43 0.90 -1.57 -28.09
C LEU A 43 -0.17 -2.30 -27.27
N ILE A 44 -1.24 -1.58 -26.89
CA ILE A 44 -2.39 -2.10 -26.15
C ILE A 44 -3.43 -2.74 -27.10
N GLU A 45 -3.60 -2.23 -28.32
CA GLU A 45 -4.52 -2.77 -29.31
C GLU A 45 -4.14 -4.21 -29.73
N GLU A 46 -5.14 -5.09 -29.69
CA GLU A 46 -5.03 -6.54 -29.62
C GLU A 46 -5.03 -7.19 -31.00
N GLU A 47 -3.97 -7.93 -31.33
CA GLU A 47 -3.93 -8.90 -32.43
C GLU A 47 -3.65 -10.30 -31.89
N GLY A 48 -4.60 -10.84 -31.13
CA GLY A 48 -4.52 -12.19 -30.59
C GLY A 48 -5.86 -12.91 -30.66
N ASP A 49 -6.05 -13.79 -31.64
CA ASP A 49 -7.28 -14.59 -31.81
C ASP A 49 -7.53 -15.58 -30.65
N THR A 50 -6.58 -15.71 -29.70
CA THR A 50 -6.63 -16.61 -28.54
C THR A 50 -6.05 -15.96 -27.28
N PHE A 51 -6.60 -16.30 -26.11
CA PHE A 51 -6.22 -15.73 -24.80
C PHE A 51 -4.74 -15.94 -24.45
N ALA A 52 -4.20 -17.14 -24.68
CA ALA A 52 -2.79 -17.45 -24.43
C ALA A 52 -1.86 -16.55 -25.27
N LYS A 53 -2.21 -16.32 -26.53
CA LYS A 53 -1.47 -15.44 -27.44
C LYS A 53 -1.59 -13.96 -27.03
N LYS A 54 -2.75 -13.55 -26.50
CA LYS A 54 -2.97 -12.21 -25.93
C LYS A 54 -2.14 -11.98 -24.66
N ALA A 55 -2.05 -12.96 -23.77
CA ALA A 55 -1.21 -12.90 -22.57
C ALA A 55 0.28 -12.88 -22.93
N GLU A 56 0.74 -13.73 -23.87
CA GLU A 56 2.12 -13.74 -24.35
C GLU A 56 2.51 -12.40 -24.98
N MET A 57 1.64 -11.85 -25.84
CA MET A 57 1.88 -10.55 -26.47
C MET A 57 1.86 -9.39 -25.45
N TYR A 58 1.01 -9.46 -24.42
CA TYR A 58 1.03 -8.49 -23.33
C TYR A 58 2.38 -8.48 -22.60
N TYR A 59 2.89 -9.64 -22.19
CA TYR A 59 4.18 -9.69 -21.47
C TYR A 59 5.36 -9.29 -22.35
N ARG A 60 5.34 -9.58 -23.65
CA ARG A 60 6.37 -9.10 -24.59
C ARG A 60 6.31 -7.59 -24.85
N ARG A 61 5.11 -7.00 -24.95
CA ARG A 61 4.91 -5.56 -25.24
C ARG A 61 5.00 -4.67 -23.99
N ARG A 62 4.88 -5.24 -22.80
CA ARG A 62 4.95 -4.53 -21.51
C ARG A 62 6.21 -3.65 -21.34
N PRO A 63 7.45 -4.12 -21.61
CA PRO A 63 8.64 -3.26 -21.51
C PRO A 63 8.60 -2.08 -22.49
N ASP A 64 8.14 -2.29 -23.73
CA ASP A 64 8.03 -1.22 -24.73
C ASP A 64 6.96 -0.18 -24.33
N LEU A 65 5.85 -0.63 -23.74
CA LEU A 65 4.79 0.25 -23.23
C LEU A 65 5.29 1.11 -22.07
N ILE A 66 6.03 0.51 -21.13
CA ILE A 66 6.63 1.23 -19.99
C ILE A 66 7.61 2.30 -20.52
N SER A 67 8.47 1.95 -21.49
CA SER A 67 9.40 2.92 -22.09
C SER A 67 8.68 4.13 -22.70
N ARG A 68 7.59 3.91 -23.44
CA ARG A 68 6.81 5.01 -24.04
C ARG A 68 6.09 5.88 -23.01
N VAL A 69 5.62 5.27 -21.91
CA VAL A 69 5.02 5.99 -20.76
C VAL A 69 6.06 6.88 -20.08
N GLU A 70 7.28 6.36 -19.87
CA GLU A 70 8.37 7.13 -19.28
C GLU A 70 8.78 8.32 -20.14
N ASP A 71 8.87 8.14 -21.47
CA ASP A 71 9.17 9.22 -22.41
C ASP A 71 8.06 10.28 -22.44
N PHE A 72 6.80 9.85 -22.37
CA PHE A 72 5.66 10.76 -22.25
C PHE A 72 5.74 11.59 -20.95
N TYR A 73 6.04 10.94 -19.82
CA TYR A 73 6.18 11.62 -18.53
C TYR A 73 7.36 12.60 -18.51
N ARG A 74 8.50 12.25 -19.11
CA ARG A 74 9.65 13.15 -19.27
C ARG A 74 9.30 14.40 -20.07
N MET A 75 8.56 14.25 -21.17
CA MET A 75 8.09 15.39 -21.96
C MET A 75 7.07 16.25 -21.21
N TYR A 76 6.19 15.63 -20.43
CA TYR A 76 5.21 16.34 -19.60
C TYR A 76 5.89 17.18 -18.52
N ARG A 77 6.88 16.60 -17.83
CA ARG A 77 7.74 17.33 -16.87
C ARG A 77 8.42 18.52 -17.50
N ALA A 78 9.07 18.33 -18.65
CA ALA A 78 9.74 19.41 -19.37
C ALA A 78 8.76 20.52 -19.81
N LEU A 79 7.50 20.16 -20.10
CA LEU A 79 6.45 21.12 -20.42
C LEU A 79 6.02 21.94 -19.20
N ALA A 80 5.79 21.28 -18.07
CA ALA A 80 5.44 21.93 -16.81
C ALA A 80 6.56 22.88 -16.33
N GLU A 81 7.82 22.43 -16.38
CA GLU A 81 8.98 23.24 -16.00
C GLU A 81 9.07 24.52 -16.85
N ARG A 82 8.84 24.44 -18.16
CA ARG A 82 8.81 25.63 -19.03
C ARG A 82 7.62 26.53 -18.78
N TYR A 83 6.46 25.97 -18.45
CA TYR A 83 5.29 26.75 -18.06
C TYR A 83 5.54 27.54 -16.76
N ASP A 84 6.22 26.93 -15.78
CA ASP A 84 6.62 27.59 -14.54
C ASP A 84 7.66 28.69 -14.77
N ILE A 85 8.64 28.46 -15.65
CA ILE A 85 9.62 29.48 -16.06
C ILE A 85 8.90 30.67 -16.70
N LEU A 86 8.01 30.42 -17.67
CA LEU A 86 7.25 31.46 -18.36
C LEU A 86 6.35 32.24 -17.41
N THR A 87 5.63 31.55 -16.51
CA THR A 87 4.74 32.18 -15.53
C THR A 87 5.53 32.93 -14.45
N GLY A 88 6.73 32.45 -14.11
CA GLY A 88 7.68 33.10 -13.22
C GLY A 88 8.27 34.38 -13.81
N GLU A 89 8.65 34.36 -15.09
CA GLU A 89 9.08 35.55 -15.85
C GLU A 89 7.94 36.54 -16.03
N LEU A 90 6.72 36.06 -16.23
CA LEU A 90 5.53 36.88 -16.37
C LEU A 90 5.22 37.66 -15.08
N ARG A 91 5.35 37.02 -13.91
CA ARG A 91 5.21 37.69 -12.60
C ARG A 91 6.28 38.76 -12.35
N LYS A 92 7.48 38.62 -12.92
CA LYS A 92 8.56 39.62 -12.81
C LYS A 92 8.35 40.83 -13.73
N ASN A 93 7.54 40.70 -14.78
CA ASN A 93 7.31 41.74 -15.80
C ASN A 93 5.96 42.48 -15.64
N ILE A 94 5.22 42.27 -14.54
CA ILE A 94 4.04 43.08 -14.20
C ILE A 94 4.56 44.39 -13.58
N PRO A 95 4.33 45.57 -14.19
CA PRO A 95 4.76 46.85 -13.62
C PRO A 95 4.07 47.10 -12.27
N SER A 96 4.85 47.49 -11.27
CA SER A 96 4.46 47.67 -9.86
C SER A 96 3.48 48.83 -9.58
N ASP A 97 2.77 49.36 -10.58
CA ASP A 97 2.01 50.61 -10.47
C ASP A 97 0.52 50.46 -10.11
N LEU A 98 0.03 49.27 -9.74
CA LEU A 98 -1.39 49.08 -9.38
C LEU A 98 -1.65 48.42 -8.03
N GLN A 99 -0.68 48.37 -7.12
CA GLN A 99 -0.86 47.77 -5.80
C GLN A 99 -0.43 48.72 -4.68
N SER A 100 -1.09 49.88 -4.61
CA SER A 100 -0.98 50.83 -3.51
C SER A 100 -2.36 51.30 -3.06
N GLN A 101 -3.03 50.50 -2.22
CA GLN A 101 -3.83 50.97 -1.08
C GLN A 101 -3.99 49.81 -0.09
N GLY A 102 -3.36 49.95 1.09
CA GLY A 102 -3.40 48.95 2.14
C GLY A 102 -2.14 48.95 3.00
N SER A 103 -1.77 50.14 3.46
CA SER A 103 -0.68 50.41 4.41
C SER A 103 -0.92 49.70 5.74
N GLY A 104 0.15 49.12 6.32
CA GLY A 104 0.13 48.54 7.66
C GLY A 104 1.37 47.70 7.99
N ASN A 105 2.55 48.32 7.91
CA ASN A 105 3.74 48.22 8.78
C ASN A 105 4.18 46.85 9.36
N CYS A 106 5.47 46.52 9.51
CA CYS A 106 6.75 47.11 9.13
C CYS A 106 7.85 46.15 9.61
N SER A 107 8.98 46.20 8.91
CA SER A 107 10.36 45.98 9.39
C SER A 107 10.80 44.53 9.65
N ASP A 108 11.99 44.05 9.29
CA ASP A 108 13.20 44.53 8.58
C ASP A 108 14.30 43.51 8.95
N PHE A 109 15.45 43.31 8.32
CA PHE A 109 16.23 43.89 7.21
C PHE A 109 17.18 42.73 6.80
N GLY A 110 17.52 42.47 5.54
CA GLY A 110 18.35 43.30 4.65
C GLY A 110 19.72 42.62 4.46
N THR A 111 20.44 42.64 3.33
CA THR A 111 20.38 43.44 2.10
C THR A 111 21.38 42.82 1.09
N GLU A 112 20.95 42.63 -0.18
CA GLU A 112 21.53 43.11 -1.47
C GLU A 112 23.02 43.59 -1.59
N PRO A 113 23.57 43.93 -2.80
CA PRO A 113 22.94 44.02 -4.14
C PRO A 113 23.75 43.56 -5.38
N ALA A 114 22.98 43.46 -6.48
CA ALA A 114 23.20 43.91 -7.88
C ALA A 114 24.26 43.31 -8.82
N SER A 115 23.71 42.82 -9.95
CA SER A 115 24.32 42.42 -11.23
C SER A 115 24.86 43.59 -12.07
N PRO A 116 25.45 43.33 -13.25
CA PRO A 116 24.63 43.51 -14.46
C PRO A 116 24.82 42.44 -15.56
N SER A 117 23.76 42.29 -16.35
CA SER A 117 23.51 41.36 -17.46
C SER A 117 24.28 41.67 -18.74
N PHE A 118 24.54 40.66 -19.59
CA PHE A 118 24.56 40.80 -21.06
C PHE A 118 24.16 39.47 -21.74
N SER A 119 23.28 39.58 -22.73
CA SER A 119 22.86 38.54 -23.67
C SER A 119 23.42 38.82 -25.07
N LEU A 120 23.81 37.78 -25.83
CA LEU A 120 23.58 37.54 -27.28
C LEU A 120 24.59 36.53 -27.85
N SER A 121 24.11 35.52 -28.58
CA SER A 121 24.86 34.65 -29.52
C SER A 121 24.68 35.17 -30.98
N PRO A 122 25.17 34.54 -32.08
CA PRO A 122 26.23 33.53 -32.31
C PRO A 122 27.21 33.87 -33.49
N ASP A 123 28.17 32.95 -33.75
CA ASP A 123 28.75 32.58 -35.06
C ASP A 123 30.19 33.06 -35.46
N ARG A 124 30.91 32.11 -36.11
CA ARG A 124 32.16 32.15 -36.90
C ARG A 124 33.52 31.75 -36.28
N THR A 125 33.88 30.49 -36.55
CA THR A 125 35.23 29.96 -36.89
C THR A 125 35.84 30.67 -38.12
N PRO A 126 37.17 30.66 -38.43
CA PRO A 126 38.04 29.45 -38.46
C PRO A 126 39.57 29.57 -38.19
N GLU A 127 40.16 28.38 -37.97
CA GLU A 127 41.49 27.84 -38.34
C GLU A 127 42.77 28.71 -38.25
N ARG A 128 43.86 28.16 -37.62
CA ARG A 128 44.83 27.23 -38.26
C ARG A 128 46.13 27.01 -37.44
N LYS A 129 46.37 25.73 -37.08
CA LYS A 129 47.65 24.97 -36.96
C LYS A 129 48.71 25.38 -35.90
N GLN A 130 49.47 24.50 -35.26
CA GLN A 130 49.56 23.05 -35.04
C GLN A 130 50.79 22.89 -34.13
N LYS A 131 50.72 22.06 -33.07
CA LYS A 131 51.74 21.04 -32.67
C LYS A 131 51.48 20.56 -31.24
N LEU A 132 51.35 19.24 -31.11
CA LEU A 132 51.31 18.43 -29.88
C LEU A 132 52.62 18.60 -29.05
N PRO A 133 52.65 18.34 -27.73
CA PRO A 133 52.37 17.01 -27.14
C PRO A 133 51.58 16.99 -25.79
N LYS A 134 51.06 15.81 -25.43
CA LYS A 134 50.51 15.40 -24.10
C LYS A 134 51.62 14.69 -23.28
N PRO A 135 51.53 14.43 -21.94
CA PRO A 135 50.29 14.12 -21.22
C PRO A 135 50.13 14.57 -19.73
N LEU A 136 48.89 14.35 -19.25
CA LEU A 136 48.45 13.96 -17.90
C LEU A 136 48.68 14.90 -16.67
N ARG A 137 47.59 15.48 -16.17
CA ARG A 137 47.31 15.58 -14.72
C ARG A 137 45.84 15.21 -14.47
N ARG A 138 45.66 14.09 -13.78
CA ARG A 138 44.42 13.60 -13.16
C ARG A 138 44.49 14.05 -11.70
N ALA A 139 43.47 14.75 -11.22
CA ALA A 139 43.22 14.93 -9.79
C ALA A 139 41.91 14.21 -9.48
N ALA A 140 41.92 13.36 -8.46
CA ALA A 140 40.82 12.51 -8.06
C ALA A 140 40.61 12.62 -6.54
N GLY A 141 39.35 12.48 -6.14
CA GLY A 141 38.93 12.11 -4.79
C GLY A 141 38.62 13.28 -3.88
N PHE A 142 37.41 13.35 -3.34
CA PHE A 142 37.11 12.58 -2.14
C PHE A 142 35.59 12.43 -1.94
N ASP A 143 35.25 11.21 -1.57
CA ASP A 143 34.01 10.76 -0.96
C ASP A 143 34.33 10.54 0.53
N VAL A 144 33.31 10.34 1.37
CA VAL A 144 33.39 9.81 2.76
C VAL A 144 33.41 10.81 3.92
N PHE A 145 32.25 10.79 4.58
CA PHE A 145 31.99 11.01 6.00
C PHE A 145 32.49 9.81 6.82
N LEU A 146 33.42 9.97 7.76
CA LEU A 146 33.53 9.19 9.01
C LEU A 146 34.48 9.93 9.97
N GLY A 147 34.04 10.12 11.22
CA GLY A 147 34.75 10.90 12.22
C GLY A 147 36.01 10.24 12.78
N SER A 148 36.86 11.05 13.41
CA SER A 148 37.50 10.69 14.67
C SER A 148 38.18 11.90 15.29
N THR A 149 38.00 12.00 16.60
CA THR A 149 38.64 12.88 17.56
C THR A 149 40.16 12.64 17.66
N THR A 150 40.82 13.63 18.28
CA THR A 150 42.05 13.57 19.10
C THR A 150 43.34 14.18 18.54
N SER A 151 43.97 14.95 19.44
CA SER A 151 45.42 15.02 19.69
C SER A 151 46.22 16.21 19.11
N SER A 152 46.26 17.27 19.93
CA SER A 152 47.45 17.87 20.56
C SER A 152 48.61 18.47 19.73
N ASP A 153 48.85 19.74 20.06
CA ASP A 153 50.13 20.41 20.34
C ASP A 153 51.09 20.75 19.20
N PHE A 154 51.36 22.06 19.03
CA PHE A 154 52.67 22.63 19.35
C PHE A 154 52.58 24.12 19.70
N SER A 155 53.27 24.46 20.80
CA SER A 155 53.36 25.75 21.48
C SER A 155 54.19 26.82 20.77
N ARG A 156 53.90 28.10 21.07
CA ARG A 156 54.81 29.25 21.21
C ARG A 156 53.97 30.49 21.56
N LYS A 157 54.31 31.45 22.42
CA LYS A 157 55.39 31.75 23.39
C LYS A 157 54.96 33.12 23.97
N GLY A 158 55.09 33.34 25.29
CA GLY A 158 54.64 34.56 26.02
C GLY A 158 55.21 35.90 25.53
N SER A 159 54.65 37.04 25.96
CA SER A 159 55.03 37.77 27.20
C SER A 159 54.10 38.98 27.43
N ASP A 160 53.62 39.12 28.68
CA ASP A 160 53.46 40.28 29.60
C ASP A 160 52.85 41.62 29.05
N ASP A 161 52.00 42.42 29.71
CA ASP A 161 51.65 42.63 31.13
C ASP A 161 50.34 43.48 31.25
N SER A 162 49.68 43.43 32.42
CA SER A 162 48.67 44.38 33.00
C SER A 162 47.16 44.03 33.01
N SER A 163 46.74 43.42 34.13
CA SER A 163 45.54 43.61 35.00
C SER A 163 44.24 44.19 34.42
N SER A 164 43.04 43.61 34.61
CA SER A 164 42.41 43.39 35.94
C SER A 164 41.06 42.63 35.86
N ALA A 165 40.83 41.76 36.87
CA ALA A 165 39.57 41.29 37.49
C ALA A 165 38.49 40.58 36.61
N SER A 166 37.78 39.51 37.01
CA SER A 166 37.57 38.84 38.29
C SER A 166 37.01 37.44 38.04
N SER A 167 37.56 36.45 38.76
CA SER A 167 36.98 35.22 39.32
C SER A 167 36.07 34.35 38.44
N SER A 168 36.53 33.20 37.94
CA SER A 168 36.71 31.92 38.68
C SER A 168 35.39 31.31 39.18
N GLU A 169 35.08 30.04 39.00
CA GLU A 169 35.84 28.93 38.44
C GLU A 169 34.93 27.72 38.23
N SER A 170 35.33 26.89 37.26
CA SER A 170 35.44 25.44 37.29
C SER A 170 34.27 24.57 37.77
N GLY A 171 33.99 23.57 36.94
CA GLY A 171 34.48 22.25 37.29
C GLY A 171 33.44 21.14 37.34
N SER A 172 33.07 20.68 36.14
CA SER A 172 32.99 19.28 35.71
C SER A 172 32.88 18.15 36.76
N GLU A 173 31.84 17.37 36.52
CA GLU A 173 31.87 15.92 36.21
C GLU A 173 31.35 14.89 37.22
N SER A 174 30.30 14.22 36.72
CA SER A 174 30.13 12.77 36.60
C SER A 174 29.57 11.94 37.76
N GLU A 175 28.37 11.44 37.46
CA GLU A 175 27.75 10.16 37.79
C GLU A 175 27.04 9.91 39.13
N ASP A 176 25.97 9.13 38.97
CA ASP A 176 25.12 8.42 39.91
C ASP A 176 24.05 9.16 40.74
N GLY A 177 22.81 9.03 40.23
CA GLY A 177 21.59 8.66 40.93
C GLY A 177 21.26 9.34 42.27
N LYS A 178 20.18 10.13 42.29
CA LYS A 178 19.12 10.03 43.31
C LYS A 178 17.92 10.93 43.01
N ILE A 179 16.77 10.36 43.37
CA ILE A 179 15.43 10.91 43.54
C ILE A 179 15.47 12.02 44.63
N VAL A 180 14.43 12.88 44.67
CA VAL A 180 13.97 13.73 45.81
C VAL A 180 14.67 15.12 45.80
N ASP A 181 14.04 16.30 45.85
CA ASP A 181 12.69 16.71 46.23
C ASP A 181 12.35 18.12 45.74
N ALA A 182 11.08 18.34 45.37
CA ALA A 182 10.52 19.62 44.97
C ALA A 182 9.92 20.42 46.16
N TYR A 183 10.66 20.54 47.28
CA TYR A 183 10.13 21.12 48.53
C TYR A 183 10.57 22.54 48.87
N GLU A 184 11.22 23.29 47.98
CA GLU A 184 11.68 24.65 48.33
C GLU A 184 10.65 25.76 48.07
N ASN A 185 9.51 25.47 47.44
CA ASN A 185 8.45 26.47 47.18
C ASN A 185 7.27 26.45 48.16
N THR A 186 7.29 25.59 49.18
CA THR A 186 6.19 25.53 50.18
C THR A 186 6.36 26.54 51.32
N SER A 187 7.60 26.94 51.66
CA SER A 187 7.87 27.86 52.78
C SER A 187 7.45 29.31 52.48
N GLY A 188 7.70 29.79 51.26
CA GLY A 188 7.32 31.14 50.83
C GLY A 188 5.80 31.33 50.69
N LEU A 189 5.10 30.30 50.22
CA LEU A 189 3.63 30.32 50.12
C LEU A 189 2.97 30.17 51.49
N ASN A 190 3.49 29.31 52.39
CA ASN A 190 2.97 29.18 53.74
C ASN A 190 3.18 30.45 54.57
N ALA A 191 4.32 31.14 54.43
CA ALA A 191 4.54 32.44 55.08
C ALA A 191 3.55 33.51 54.57
N ARG A 192 3.21 33.47 53.27
CA ARG A 192 2.23 34.39 52.68
C ARG A 192 0.80 34.08 53.10
N ILE A 193 0.45 32.81 53.27
CA ILE A 193 -0.86 32.38 53.77
C ILE A 193 -1.04 32.82 55.23
N ILE A 194 -0.05 32.61 56.10
CA ILE A 194 -0.09 33.06 57.50
C ILE A 194 -0.25 34.58 57.60
N GLN A 195 0.49 35.33 56.76
CA GLN A 195 0.38 36.79 56.72
C GLN A 195 -1.02 37.27 56.29
N LEU A 196 -1.67 36.57 55.34
CA LEU A 196 -3.02 36.89 54.89
C LEU A 196 -4.10 36.46 55.90
N GLU A 197 -3.87 35.36 56.62
CA GLU A 197 -4.75 34.90 57.71
C GLU A 197 -4.72 35.86 58.91
N ASP A 198 -3.56 36.41 59.26
CA ASP A 198 -3.44 37.42 60.32
C ASP A 198 -4.07 38.75 59.92
N GLN A 199 -3.94 39.17 58.66
CA GLN A 199 -4.64 40.35 58.14
C GLN A 199 -6.16 40.17 58.11
N LEU A 200 -6.65 38.96 57.80
CA LEU A 200 -8.08 38.62 57.88
C LEU A 200 -8.60 38.56 59.31
N ARG A 201 -7.77 38.10 60.25
CA ARG A 201 -8.09 38.08 61.69
C ARG A 201 -8.19 39.50 62.24
N GLU A 202 -7.24 40.36 61.91
CA GLU A 202 -7.21 41.77 62.30
C GLU A 202 -8.39 42.56 61.70
N ALA A 203 -8.75 42.29 60.44
CA ALA A 203 -9.93 42.90 59.79
C ALA A 203 -11.25 42.43 60.42
N ARG A 204 -11.33 41.17 60.87
CA ARG A 204 -12.50 40.62 61.59
C ARG A 204 -12.61 41.16 63.02
N GLU A 205 -11.49 41.41 63.70
CA GLU A 205 -11.45 42.04 65.02
C GLU A 205 -11.89 43.51 64.95
N LYS A 206 -11.41 44.25 63.93
CA LYS A 206 -11.86 45.62 63.66
C LYS A 206 -13.36 45.68 63.32
N LEU A 207 -13.89 44.72 62.56
CA LEU A 207 -15.35 44.61 62.31
C LEU A 207 -16.16 44.31 63.58
N LYS A 208 -15.63 43.47 64.48
CA LYS A 208 -16.26 43.20 65.79
C LYS A 208 -16.21 44.39 66.75
N GLU A 209 -15.20 45.25 66.65
CA GLU A 209 -15.13 46.50 67.42
C GLU A 209 -16.16 47.53 66.92
N TYR A 210 -16.44 47.57 65.61
CA TYR A 210 -17.55 48.40 65.06
C TYR A 210 -18.94 47.86 65.43
N GLU A 211 -19.13 46.54 65.57
CA GLU A 211 -20.39 45.95 66.04
C GLU A 211 -20.63 46.12 67.56
N LYS A 212 -19.58 46.36 68.36
CA LYS A 212 -19.69 46.62 69.82
C LYS A 212 -19.86 48.10 70.18
N GLY A 213 -19.78 49.01 69.21
CA GLY A 213 -19.80 50.46 69.44
C GLY A 213 -21.17 51.15 69.45
N SER A 214 -22.27 50.47 69.10
CA SER A 214 -23.60 51.10 69.08
C SER A 214 -24.70 50.07 69.37
N ASN A 215 -24.88 49.73 70.64
CA ASN A 215 -26.16 49.28 71.20
C ASN A 215 -26.06 49.23 72.73
N GLY A 216 -26.03 50.41 73.34
CA GLY A 216 -26.43 50.58 74.73
C GLY A 216 -27.91 50.96 74.77
N GLN A 217 -28.66 50.30 75.67
CA GLN A 217 -30.07 50.52 76.06
C GLN A 217 -31.15 49.89 75.18
N CYS A 218 -31.58 48.68 75.55
CA CYS A 218 -32.87 48.46 76.23
C CYS A 218 -33.09 46.95 76.43
N VAL A 219 -32.97 46.46 77.66
CA VAL A 219 -33.43 45.11 78.04
C VAL A 219 -34.43 45.28 79.17
N HIS A 220 -35.71 45.06 78.87
CA HIS A 220 -36.54 44.21 79.71
C HIS A 220 -37.81 43.81 78.95
N LEU A 221 -37.84 42.58 78.44
CA LEU A 221 -39.10 41.88 78.20
C LEU A 221 -39.21 40.80 79.27
N VAL A 222 -40.35 40.81 79.96
CA VAL A 222 -40.79 39.74 80.85
C VAL A 222 -41.08 38.50 80.00
N SER A 223 -40.52 37.38 80.42
CA SER A 223 -40.86 36.03 79.96
C SER A 223 -42.33 35.72 80.26
N ILE A 224 -43.03 35.04 79.35
CA ILE A 224 -43.98 33.96 79.62
C ILE A 224 -44.17 33.20 78.30
N ASP A 225 -43.65 31.98 78.27
CA ASP A 225 -44.13 30.89 77.42
C ASP A 225 -45.14 30.06 78.24
N GLU A 226 -45.96 29.29 77.52
CA GLU A 226 -46.98 28.31 77.96
C GLU A 226 -48.43 28.84 77.99
N LEU A 227 -49.22 28.49 76.96
CA LEU A 227 -50.29 27.48 77.04
C LEU A 227 -51.01 27.28 75.68
N HIS A 228 -50.94 26.04 75.19
CA HIS A 228 -51.96 25.18 74.55
C HIS A 228 -53.03 25.73 73.57
N ASP A 229 -53.05 25.07 72.40
CA ASP A 229 -54.15 24.36 71.72
C ASP A 229 -55.53 25.00 71.46
N ALA A 230 -56.09 24.51 70.35
CA ALA A 230 -57.48 24.59 69.88
C ALA A 230 -57.84 25.82 69.03
N LYS A 231 -57.54 25.68 67.73
CA LYS A 231 -58.33 26.25 66.64
C LYS A 231 -59.55 25.33 66.46
N ASP A 232 -60.76 25.85 66.63
CA ASP A 232 -61.91 25.57 65.76
C ASP A 232 -63.14 26.40 66.18
N GLU A 233 -63.97 26.68 65.18
CA GLU A 233 -65.32 27.27 65.21
C GLU A 233 -65.44 28.82 65.14
N ILE A 234 -65.78 29.28 63.94
CA ILE A 234 -66.58 30.50 63.66
C ILE A 234 -68.06 30.07 63.74
N PRO A 235 -68.96 30.90 64.31
CA PRO A 235 -69.93 31.54 63.43
C PRO A 235 -70.36 32.97 63.82
N ALA A 236 -70.47 33.80 62.78
CA ALA A 236 -71.51 34.80 62.51
C ALA A 236 -72.01 35.70 63.67
N VAL A 237 -71.73 37.02 63.54
CA VAL A 237 -72.53 38.08 64.16
C VAL A 237 -73.04 39.01 63.07
N VAL A 238 -74.37 39.00 62.90
CA VAL A 238 -75.16 40.04 62.26
C VAL A 238 -75.55 41.03 63.37
N GLU A 239 -75.04 42.26 63.23
CA GLU A 239 -75.77 43.52 63.20
C GLU A 239 -76.95 43.71 64.18
N VAL A 240 -76.78 44.58 65.20
CA VAL A 240 -77.87 45.37 65.79
C VAL A 240 -77.35 46.72 66.31
N GLU A 241 -78.06 47.79 65.91
CA GLU A 241 -78.24 49.11 66.54
C GLU A 241 -77.15 50.20 66.43
N ALA A 242 -77.52 51.31 65.75
CA ALA A 242 -77.91 52.53 66.45
C ALA A 242 -78.71 53.48 65.53
N LYS A 243 -79.94 53.81 65.95
CA LYS A 243 -80.70 54.98 65.52
C LYS A 243 -80.22 56.19 66.33
N LEU A 244 -80.17 57.38 65.73
CA LEU A 244 -80.74 58.66 66.22
C LEU A 244 -80.50 59.79 65.19
N HIS A 245 -81.59 60.44 64.79
CA HIS A 245 -81.73 61.71 64.03
C HIS A 245 -81.87 62.88 65.04
N PRO A 246 -82.05 64.18 64.68
CA PRO A 246 -81.80 64.94 63.43
C PRO A 246 -81.18 66.37 63.66
N GLU A 247 -81.16 67.19 62.60
CA GLU A 247 -81.05 68.67 62.54
C GLU A 247 -79.67 69.34 62.40
N SER A 248 -79.21 69.52 61.14
CA SER A 248 -79.31 70.81 60.43
C SER A 248 -78.91 70.59 58.96
N VAL A 249 -79.71 71.13 58.04
CA VAL A 249 -79.68 70.87 56.60
C VAL A 249 -78.97 72.01 55.87
N ASP A 250 -78.22 71.62 54.83
CA ASP A 250 -77.77 72.37 53.64
C ASP A 250 -76.26 72.41 53.42
N LYS A 251 -75.69 71.25 53.06
CA LYS A 251 -74.47 71.07 52.22
C LYS A 251 -74.19 69.61 51.79
N THR A 252 -75.01 68.63 52.18
CA THR A 252 -74.73 67.18 51.99
C THR A 252 -75.26 66.53 50.70
N ALA A 253 -76.13 67.21 49.93
CA ALA A 253 -76.74 66.60 48.75
C ALA A 253 -75.77 66.40 47.55
N VAL A 254 -74.72 67.22 47.45
CA VAL A 254 -73.69 67.07 46.40
C VAL A 254 -72.69 65.96 46.76
N SER A 255 -72.31 65.85 48.03
CA SER A 255 -71.41 64.79 48.50
C SER A 255 -72.04 63.40 48.48
N GLU A 256 -73.35 63.26 48.72
CA GLU A 256 -74.01 61.94 48.69
C GLU A 256 -74.12 61.34 47.28
N THR A 257 -74.29 62.18 46.25
CA THR A 257 -74.33 61.72 44.85
C THR A 257 -72.94 61.36 44.33
N GLU A 258 -71.90 62.11 44.71
CA GLU A 258 -70.49 61.78 44.41
C GLU A 258 -70.01 60.53 45.16
N ILE A 259 -70.38 60.37 46.43
CA ILE A 259 -70.08 59.16 47.21
C ILE A 259 -70.79 57.93 46.63
N CYS A 260 -72.03 58.06 46.13
CA CYS A 260 -72.74 56.95 45.49
C CYS A 260 -72.10 56.55 44.15
N ASN A 261 -71.59 57.52 43.38
CA ASN A 261 -70.86 57.24 42.14
C ASN A 261 -69.52 56.57 42.43
N HIS A 262 -68.69 57.11 43.33
CA HIS A 262 -67.43 56.46 43.72
C HIS A 262 -67.63 55.07 44.34
N LYS A 263 -68.71 54.85 45.11
CA LYS A 263 -69.03 53.52 45.66
C LYS A 263 -69.41 52.50 44.59
N SER A 264 -70.13 52.92 43.54
CA SER A 264 -70.48 52.04 42.42
C SER A 264 -69.29 51.77 41.50
N GLU A 265 -68.41 52.74 41.32
CA GLU A 265 -67.16 52.62 40.55
C GLU A 265 -66.12 51.74 41.28
N ILE A 266 -65.96 51.88 42.60
CA ILE A 266 -65.12 50.97 43.41
C ILE A 266 -65.66 49.54 43.34
N LYS A 267 -66.99 49.36 43.33
CA LYS A 267 -67.60 48.03 43.19
C LYS A 267 -67.33 47.42 41.81
N SER A 268 -67.47 48.20 40.74
CA SER A 268 -67.19 47.69 39.38
C SER A 268 -65.69 47.40 39.17
N LEU A 269 -64.80 48.24 39.72
CA LEU A 269 -63.36 48.00 39.69
C LEU A 269 -62.96 46.78 40.52
N LYS A 270 -63.61 46.53 41.67
CA LYS A 270 -63.39 45.33 42.48
C LYS A 270 -63.84 44.07 41.76
N GLU A 271 -65.01 44.11 41.11
CA GLU A 271 -65.51 43.00 40.30
C GLU A 271 -64.62 42.75 39.06
N ALA A 272 -64.12 43.81 38.42
CA ALA A 272 -63.16 43.70 37.32
C ALA A 272 -61.81 43.13 37.78
N MET A 273 -61.33 43.52 38.96
CA MET A 273 -60.10 43.00 39.55
C MET A 273 -60.25 41.53 39.95
N GLU A 274 -61.40 41.12 40.48
CA GLU A 274 -61.69 39.71 40.79
C GLU A 274 -61.82 38.86 39.51
N ALA A 275 -62.41 39.40 38.45
CA ALA A 275 -62.46 38.74 37.14
C ALA A 275 -61.06 38.59 36.52
N ALA A 276 -60.21 39.62 36.62
CA ALA A 276 -58.82 39.55 36.17
C ALA A 276 -58.01 38.53 36.99
N ALA A 277 -58.19 38.47 38.31
CA ALA A 277 -57.55 37.47 39.16
C ALA A 277 -57.93 36.04 38.77
N LYS A 278 -59.22 35.78 38.52
CA LYS A 278 -59.71 34.47 38.03
C LYS A 278 -59.17 34.10 36.65
N GLN A 279 -58.95 35.09 35.77
CA GLN A 279 -58.33 34.86 34.47
C GLN A 279 -56.85 34.47 34.60
N PHE A 280 -56.09 35.15 35.45
CA PHE A 280 -54.69 34.79 35.68
C PHE A 280 -54.55 33.43 36.37
N GLU A 281 -55.44 33.10 37.31
CA GLU A 281 -55.43 31.80 37.97
C GLU A 281 -55.74 30.66 36.98
N ALA A 282 -56.68 30.88 36.04
CA ALA A 282 -56.94 29.94 34.95
C ALA A 282 -55.74 29.84 33.98
N GLU A 283 -55.08 30.95 33.65
CA GLU A 283 -53.91 30.95 32.77
C GLU A 283 -52.70 30.24 33.41
N ILE A 284 -52.46 30.45 34.71
CA ILE A 284 -51.43 29.74 35.48
C ILE A 284 -51.72 28.24 35.48
N SER A 285 -52.97 27.83 35.73
CA SER A 285 -53.37 26.42 35.71
C SER A 285 -53.14 25.75 34.34
N VAL A 286 -53.43 26.46 33.24
CA VAL A 286 -53.14 25.97 31.89
C VAL A 286 -51.62 25.85 31.67
N LYS A 287 -50.82 26.82 32.11
CA LYS A 287 -49.36 26.76 32.00
C LYS A 287 -48.78 25.61 32.82
N ASP A 288 -49.27 25.39 34.03
CA ASP A 288 -48.85 24.27 34.89
C ASP A 288 -49.16 22.91 34.23
N HIS A 289 -50.33 22.79 33.58
CA HIS A 289 -50.66 21.59 32.82
C HIS A 289 -49.68 21.35 31.65
N THR A 290 -49.35 22.40 30.89
CA THR A 290 -48.36 22.27 29.79
C THR A 290 -46.96 21.93 30.30
N ILE A 291 -46.57 22.41 31.48
CA ILE A 291 -45.28 22.07 32.10
C ILE A 291 -45.26 20.59 32.49
N GLU A 292 -46.35 20.06 33.06
CA GLU A 292 -46.47 18.63 33.38
C GLU A 292 -46.49 17.73 32.12
N GLU A 293 -47.12 18.18 31.03
CA GLU A 293 -47.02 17.50 29.73
C GLU A 293 -45.57 17.45 29.21
N TYR A 294 -44.81 18.54 29.31
CA TYR A 294 -43.41 18.53 28.91
C TYR A 294 -42.52 17.67 29.82
N LYS A 295 -42.78 17.65 31.14
CA LYS A 295 -42.08 16.77 32.08
C LYS A 295 -42.31 15.31 31.74
N THR A 296 -43.57 14.91 31.54
CA THR A 296 -43.92 13.53 31.20
C THR A 296 -43.34 13.09 29.86
N GLN A 297 -43.30 13.97 28.85
CA GLN A 297 -42.62 13.70 27.58
C GLN A 297 -41.10 13.53 27.74
N LEU A 298 -40.48 14.36 28.58
CA LEU A 298 -39.04 14.28 28.87
C LEU A 298 -38.68 12.98 29.59
N ASP A 299 -39.48 12.58 30.59
CA ASP A 299 -39.28 11.32 31.33
C ASP A 299 -39.47 10.09 30.42
N ALA A 300 -40.45 10.13 29.53
CA ALA A 300 -40.66 9.08 28.53
C ALA A 300 -39.49 9.00 27.53
N ALA A 301 -38.97 10.14 27.07
CA ALA A 301 -37.80 10.18 26.19
C ALA A 301 -36.53 9.67 26.88
N MET A 302 -36.31 10.06 28.13
CA MET A 302 -35.17 9.61 28.93
C MET A 302 -35.23 8.11 29.21
N SER A 303 -36.43 7.58 29.48
CA SER A 303 -36.64 6.13 29.66
C SER A 303 -36.36 5.33 28.37
N LYS A 304 -36.74 5.85 27.20
CA LYS A 304 -36.40 5.24 25.90
C LYS A 304 -34.90 5.23 25.66
N PHE A 305 -34.21 6.35 25.93
CA PHE A 305 -32.77 6.44 25.77
C PHE A 305 -32.02 5.46 26.68
N ILE A 306 -32.47 5.29 27.93
CA ILE A 306 -31.89 4.31 28.86
C ILE A 306 -32.08 2.87 28.32
N HIS A 307 -33.23 2.56 27.74
CA HIS A 307 -33.50 1.24 27.17
C HIS A 307 -32.67 0.96 25.91
N GLU A 308 -32.55 1.93 25.00
CA GLU A 308 -31.68 1.84 23.81
C GLU A 308 -30.20 1.70 24.20
N LYS A 309 -29.74 2.46 25.19
CA LYS A 309 -28.39 2.31 25.73
C LYS A 309 -28.16 0.90 26.29
N SER A 310 -29.10 0.37 27.08
CA SER A 310 -28.98 -0.96 27.66
C SER A 310 -29.00 -2.08 26.62
N THR A 311 -29.75 -1.93 25.53
CA THR A 311 -29.80 -2.92 24.44
C THR A 311 -28.51 -2.91 23.64
N LEU A 312 -28.00 -1.73 23.26
CA LEU A 312 -26.70 -1.58 22.59
C LEU A 312 -25.53 -2.08 23.44
N GLU A 313 -25.54 -1.84 24.75
CA GLU A 313 -24.53 -2.40 25.66
C GLU A 313 -24.58 -3.94 25.71
N GLY A 314 -25.79 -4.53 25.60
CA GLY A 314 -25.98 -5.98 25.50
C GLY A 314 -25.43 -6.56 24.20
N GLU A 315 -25.73 -5.93 23.06
CA GLU A 315 -25.23 -6.32 21.73
C GLU A 315 -23.70 -6.20 21.64
N LEU A 316 -23.12 -5.14 22.21
CA LEU A 316 -21.68 -4.95 22.28
C LEU A 316 -21.02 -6.04 23.12
N LYS A 317 -21.58 -6.38 24.29
CA LYS A 317 -21.09 -7.47 25.14
C LYS A 317 -21.15 -8.83 24.43
N SER A 318 -22.23 -9.10 23.71
CA SER A 318 -22.38 -10.33 22.92
C SER A 318 -21.34 -10.41 21.80
N SER A 319 -21.12 -9.31 21.06
CA SER A 319 -20.12 -9.24 20.00
C SER A 319 -18.69 -9.40 20.52
N ILE A 320 -18.37 -8.79 21.66
CA ILE A 320 -17.06 -8.95 22.33
C ILE A 320 -16.85 -10.42 22.75
N ALA A 321 -17.87 -11.08 23.27
CA ALA A 321 -17.80 -12.50 23.64
C ALA A 321 -17.58 -13.39 22.40
N GLY A 322 -18.24 -13.10 21.29
CA GLY A 322 -18.04 -13.79 20.01
C GLY A 322 -16.62 -13.65 19.47
N LEU A 323 -16.10 -12.42 19.41
CA LEU A 323 -14.73 -12.16 18.98
C LEU A 323 -13.67 -12.81 19.89
N LYS A 324 -13.93 -12.87 21.20
CA LYS A 324 -13.05 -13.56 22.15
C LYS A 324 -12.98 -15.06 21.88
N LEU A 325 -14.12 -15.69 21.61
CA LEU A 325 -14.19 -17.11 21.28
C LEU A 325 -13.52 -17.43 19.94
N GLU A 326 -13.67 -16.56 18.94
CA GLU A 326 -12.97 -16.69 17.66
C GLU A 326 -11.44 -16.53 17.82
N ALA A 327 -10.99 -15.60 18.66
CA ALA A 327 -9.57 -15.42 18.98
C ALA A 327 -8.98 -16.66 19.68
N GLU A 328 -9.73 -17.29 20.60
CA GLU A 328 -9.34 -18.55 21.25
C GLU A 328 -9.22 -19.68 20.21
N GLN A 329 -10.19 -19.83 19.30
CA GLN A 329 -10.14 -20.83 18.23
C GLN A 329 -8.97 -20.61 17.26
N LEU A 330 -8.66 -19.36 16.91
CA LEU A 330 -7.51 -19.03 16.08
C LEU A 330 -6.18 -19.32 16.80
N SER A 331 -6.12 -19.08 18.10
CA SER A 331 -4.97 -19.41 18.94
C SER A 331 -4.72 -20.93 18.98
N GLU A 332 -5.78 -21.73 19.17
CA GLU A 332 -5.68 -23.20 19.12
C GLU A 332 -5.21 -23.69 17.74
N LYS A 333 -5.80 -23.19 16.65
CA LYS A 333 -5.36 -23.53 15.29
C LYS A 333 -3.90 -23.18 15.06
N LYS A 334 -3.44 -22.01 15.52
CA LYS A 334 -2.03 -21.61 15.44
C LYS A 334 -1.12 -22.62 16.14
N SER A 335 -1.45 -23.02 17.37
CA SER A 335 -0.67 -24.02 18.11
C SER A 335 -0.61 -25.37 17.40
N SER A 336 -1.71 -25.81 16.78
CA SER A 336 -1.76 -27.08 16.03
C SER A 336 -0.90 -27.04 14.76
N LEU A 337 -0.85 -25.90 14.07
CA LEU A 337 0.00 -25.71 12.90
C LEU A 337 1.48 -25.65 13.28
N GLU A 338 1.81 -25.02 14.40
CA GLU A 338 3.17 -24.93 14.92
C GLU A 338 3.73 -26.32 15.27
N ILE A 339 2.92 -27.18 15.90
CA ILE A 339 3.28 -28.60 16.13
C ILE A 339 3.53 -29.33 14.80
N ARG A 340 2.64 -29.17 13.81
CA ARG A 340 2.80 -29.84 12.51
C ARG A 340 4.04 -29.38 11.75
N ILE A 341 4.40 -28.10 11.85
CA ILE A 341 5.63 -27.57 11.26
C ILE A 341 6.85 -28.24 11.90
N LEU A 342 6.88 -28.35 13.24
CA LEU A 342 7.98 -29.02 13.95
C LEU A 342 8.11 -30.50 13.55
N GLU A 343 6.98 -31.22 13.41
CA GLU A 343 6.97 -32.61 12.92
C GLU A 343 7.51 -32.73 11.49
N GLN A 344 7.14 -31.81 10.61
CA GLN A 344 7.65 -31.78 9.23
C GLN A 344 9.14 -31.44 9.18
N GLU A 345 9.61 -30.50 10.01
CA GLU A 345 11.04 -30.17 10.13
C GLU A 345 11.86 -31.37 10.61
N GLN A 346 11.32 -32.13 11.56
CA GLN A 346 11.96 -33.37 12.03
C GLN A 346 12.06 -34.40 10.89
N MET A 347 10.99 -34.66 10.15
CA MET A 347 11.02 -35.57 8.99
C MET A 347 12.02 -35.13 7.92
N ILE A 348 12.10 -33.83 7.62
CA ILE A 348 13.07 -33.29 6.65
C ILE A 348 14.51 -33.56 7.13
N ASN A 349 14.78 -33.40 8.43
CA ASN A 349 16.11 -33.67 8.98
C ASN A 349 16.44 -35.16 8.92
N GLU A 350 15.49 -36.05 9.20
CA GLU A 350 15.67 -37.50 9.05
C GLU A 350 15.95 -37.89 7.59
N LEU A 351 15.21 -37.32 6.62
CA LEU A 351 15.45 -37.53 5.19
C LEU A 351 16.83 -37.02 4.75
N LYS A 352 17.29 -35.88 5.28
CA LYS A 352 18.64 -35.35 5.00
C LYS A 352 19.73 -36.29 5.50
N VAL A 353 19.57 -36.86 6.69
CA VAL A 353 20.52 -37.84 7.25
C VAL A 353 20.56 -39.09 6.38
N MET A 354 19.40 -39.65 6.01
CA MET A 354 19.35 -40.82 5.13
C MET A 354 19.98 -40.55 3.75
N LEU A 355 19.79 -39.35 3.19
CA LEU A 355 20.42 -38.96 1.94
C LEU A 355 21.95 -38.87 2.08
N ALA A 356 22.44 -38.24 3.16
CA ALA A 356 23.87 -38.16 3.45
C ALA A 356 24.50 -39.56 3.59
N GLU A 357 23.88 -40.46 4.36
CA GLU A 357 24.33 -41.84 4.50
C GLU A 357 24.33 -42.60 3.17
N SER A 358 23.30 -42.41 2.33
CA SER A 358 23.26 -43.05 1.00
C SER A 358 24.38 -42.54 0.08
N SER A 359 24.69 -41.24 0.17
CA SER A 359 25.77 -40.63 -0.60
C SER A 359 27.14 -41.13 -0.15
N GLU A 360 27.37 -41.28 1.17
CA GLU A 360 28.59 -41.86 1.73
C GLU A 360 28.75 -43.33 1.34
N ARG A 361 27.66 -44.13 1.36
CA ARG A 361 27.69 -45.51 0.88
C ARG A 361 28.07 -45.59 -0.61
N SER A 362 27.50 -44.72 -1.44
CA SER A 362 27.83 -44.67 -2.87
C SER A 362 29.28 -44.25 -3.12
N PHE A 363 29.81 -43.33 -2.30
CA PHE A 363 31.20 -42.89 -2.38
C PHE A 363 32.16 -44.01 -1.94
N HIS A 364 31.80 -44.74 -0.88
CA HIS A 364 32.58 -45.89 -0.42
C HIS A 364 32.58 -47.02 -1.47
N GLU A 365 31.44 -47.32 -2.08
CA GLU A 365 31.32 -48.31 -3.14
C GLU A 365 32.13 -47.90 -4.39
N LYS A 366 32.05 -46.62 -4.79
CA LYS A 366 32.88 -46.07 -5.87
C LYS A 366 34.37 -46.19 -5.55
N SER A 367 34.79 -45.88 -4.32
CA SER A 367 36.19 -46.01 -3.90
C SER A 367 36.68 -47.46 -3.91
N ILE A 368 35.84 -48.42 -3.49
CA ILE A 368 36.13 -49.85 -3.59
C ILE A 368 36.29 -50.27 -5.06
N LEU A 369 35.39 -49.82 -5.93
CA LEU A 369 35.45 -50.12 -7.37
C LEU A 369 36.69 -49.50 -8.01
N GLU A 370 37.05 -48.26 -7.69
CA GLU A 370 38.27 -47.60 -8.17
C GLU A 370 39.54 -48.33 -7.71
N SER A 371 39.59 -48.77 -6.45
CA SER A 371 40.69 -49.60 -5.93
C SER A 371 40.77 -50.93 -6.69
N LYS A 372 39.63 -51.56 -6.96
CA LYS A 372 39.57 -52.82 -7.70
C LYS A 372 40.01 -52.63 -9.15
N VAL A 373 39.60 -51.55 -9.81
CA VAL A 373 40.04 -51.19 -11.17
C VAL A 373 41.55 -50.93 -11.21
N CYS A 374 42.12 -50.25 -10.21
CA CYS A 374 43.58 -50.06 -10.13
C CYS A 374 44.32 -51.39 -10.01
N SER A 375 43.84 -52.30 -9.14
CA SER A 375 44.43 -53.64 -8.99
C SER A 375 44.31 -54.48 -10.26
N LEU A 376 43.20 -54.35 -10.99
CA LEU A 376 42.96 -55.03 -12.26
C LEU A 376 43.86 -54.46 -13.36
N MET A 377 44.03 -53.15 -13.45
CA MET A 377 44.97 -52.53 -14.39
C MET A 377 46.42 -52.94 -14.13
N GLU A 378 46.83 -53.09 -12.86
CA GLU A 378 48.14 -53.63 -12.51
C GLU A 378 48.26 -55.10 -12.92
N SER A 379 47.22 -55.90 -12.72
CA SER A 379 47.17 -57.29 -13.16
C SER A 379 47.18 -57.42 -14.69
N GLU A 380 46.51 -56.50 -15.40
CA GLU A 380 46.46 -56.41 -16.85
C GLU A 380 47.80 -55.98 -17.42
N LYS A 381 48.51 -55.05 -16.78
CA LYS A 381 49.88 -54.65 -17.14
C LYS A 381 50.87 -55.81 -16.99
N ILE A 382 50.69 -56.65 -15.96
CA ILE A 382 51.44 -57.89 -15.77
C ILE A 382 51.08 -58.92 -16.84
N LEU A 383 49.80 -59.09 -17.17
CA LEU A 383 49.32 -59.99 -18.23
C LEU A 383 49.76 -59.54 -19.63
N ALA A 384 49.72 -58.25 -19.94
CA ALA A 384 50.19 -57.66 -21.19
C ALA A 384 51.70 -57.82 -21.40
N SER A 385 52.47 -57.82 -20.30
CA SER A 385 53.90 -58.16 -20.34
C SER A 385 54.15 -59.65 -20.62
N LYS A 386 53.24 -60.54 -20.20
CA LYS A 386 53.27 -61.97 -20.49
C LYS A 386 52.71 -62.30 -21.89
N LEU A 387 51.75 -61.54 -22.40
CA LEU A 387 51.16 -61.70 -23.73
C LEU A 387 52.14 -61.35 -24.86
N ARG A 388 53.07 -60.40 -24.63
CA ARG A 388 54.18 -60.13 -25.57
C ARG A 388 55.14 -61.30 -25.78
N ALA A 389 55.10 -62.32 -24.93
CA ALA A 389 55.94 -63.52 -25.04
C ALA A 389 55.20 -64.73 -25.64
N LEU A 390 53.92 -64.60 -25.99
CA LEU A 390 53.08 -65.75 -26.39
C LEU A 390 52.12 -65.41 -27.55
N ASP A 391 52.57 -64.61 -28.52
CA ASP A 391 51.89 -64.50 -29.81
C ASP A 391 52.34 -65.64 -30.74
N ALA A 392 51.76 -66.82 -30.52
CA ALA A 392 51.65 -67.88 -31.51
C ALA A 392 50.28 -68.59 -31.39
N VAL A 393 49.31 -68.05 -32.14
CA VAL A 393 48.15 -68.74 -32.75
C VAL A 393 46.93 -69.10 -31.85
N LYS A 394 45.77 -68.53 -32.25
CA LYS A 394 44.34 -68.85 -31.94
C LYS A 394 43.70 -68.30 -30.65
N VAL A 395 43.09 -67.09 -30.69
CA VAL A 395 41.80 -66.75 -30.00
C VAL A 395 41.15 -65.49 -30.63
N GLU A 396 40.74 -65.57 -31.90
CA GLU A 396 39.92 -64.51 -32.54
C GLU A 396 38.43 -64.91 -32.70
N SER A 397 38.06 -66.17 -32.44
CA SER A 397 36.68 -66.65 -32.61
C SER A 397 35.80 -66.57 -31.35
N GLU A 398 36.39 -66.50 -30.14
CA GLU A 398 35.61 -66.45 -28.88
C GLU A 398 35.34 -65.02 -28.39
N ARG A 399 36.21 -64.06 -28.73
CA ARG A 399 36.05 -62.64 -28.37
C ARG A 399 34.91 -61.93 -29.11
N HIS A 400 34.53 -62.44 -30.29
CA HIS A 400 33.39 -61.91 -31.04
C HIS A 400 32.03 -62.30 -30.42
N SER A 401 31.89 -63.52 -29.88
CA SER A 401 30.67 -63.97 -29.19
C SER A 401 30.40 -63.16 -27.93
N GLU A 402 31.40 -62.96 -27.06
CA GLU A 402 31.23 -62.18 -25.82
C GLU A 402 31.00 -60.68 -26.07
N ALA A 403 31.49 -60.14 -27.19
CA ALA A 403 31.26 -58.76 -27.58
C ALA A 403 29.85 -58.56 -28.16
N GLU A 404 29.31 -59.55 -28.87
CA GLU A 404 27.93 -59.56 -29.36
C GLU A 404 26.93 -59.71 -28.21
N ASP A 405 27.18 -60.57 -27.23
CA ASP A 405 26.33 -60.72 -26.05
C ASP A 405 26.27 -59.43 -25.21
N LYS A 406 27.41 -58.73 -25.07
CA LYS A 406 27.46 -57.42 -24.38
C LYS A 406 26.75 -56.31 -25.16
N ARG A 407 26.80 -56.32 -26.49
CA ARG A 407 26.02 -55.39 -27.32
C ARG A 407 24.53 -55.64 -27.17
N ALA A 408 24.09 -56.91 -27.19
CA ALA A 408 22.69 -57.26 -26.99
C ALA A 408 22.17 -56.84 -25.61
N ALA A 409 22.98 -56.99 -24.56
CA ALA A 409 22.64 -56.52 -23.21
C ALA A 409 22.48 -55.00 -23.14
N LEU A 410 23.43 -54.24 -23.70
CA LEU A 410 23.34 -52.77 -23.74
C LEU A 410 22.16 -52.28 -24.58
N GLU A 411 21.82 -52.97 -25.67
CA GLU A 411 20.70 -52.61 -26.53
C GLU A 411 19.35 -52.87 -25.85
N ALA A 412 19.26 -53.92 -25.02
CA ALA A 412 18.11 -54.15 -24.16
C ALA A 412 17.98 -53.07 -23.06
N GLU A 413 19.10 -52.64 -22.47
CA GLU A 413 19.13 -51.59 -21.44
C GLU A 413 18.74 -50.21 -22.02
N ILE A 414 19.22 -49.89 -23.23
CA ILE A 414 18.79 -48.70 -23.97
C ILE A 414 17.30 -48.76 -24.29
N SER A 415 16.77 -49.93 -24.68
CA SER A 415 15.34 -50.12 -24.91
C SER A 415 14.52 -49.93 -23.63
N ASN A 416 15.02 -50.37 -22.49
CA ASN A 416 14.36 -50.19 -21.19
C ASN A 416 14.34 -48.71 -20.78
N HIS A 417 15.48 -48.01 -20.83
CA HIS A 417 15.55 -46.58 -20.53
C HIS A 417 14.71 -45.74 -21.49
N LYS A 418 14.58 -46.14 -22.76
CA LYS A 418 13.65 -45.50 -23.71
C LYS A 418 12.19 -45.65 -23.27
N GLY A 419 11.82 -46.80 -22.70
CA GLY A 419 10.50 -47.03 -22.09
C GLY A 419 10.27 -46.18 -20.85
N GLU A 420 11.26 -46.08 -19.96
CA GLU A 420 11.20 -45.25 -18.74
C GLU A 420 11.08 -43.76 -19.08
N ILE A 421 11.87 -43.26 -20.03
CA ILE A 421 11.78 -41.88 -20.51
C ILE A 421 10.39 -41.59 -21.09
N LYS A 422 9.80 -42.57 -21.81
CA LYS A 422 8.43 -42.44 -22.32
C LYS A 422 7.40 -42.34 -21.19
N CYS A 423 7.50 -43.19 -20.17
CA CYS A 423 6.61 -43.16 -19.01
C CYS A 423 6.77 -41.86 -18.21
N LEU A 424 8.00 -41.38 -18.01
CA LEU A 424 8.28 -40.10 -17.34
C LEU A 424 7.72 -38.92 -18.13
N LYS A 425 7.83 -38.95 -19.47
CA LYS A 425 7.27 -37.91 -20.33
C LYS A 425 5.74 -37.86 -20.24
N GLU A 426 5.08 -39.01 -20.26
CA GLU A 426 3.63 -39.13 -20.09
C GLU A 426 3.19 -38.66 -18.68
N ALA A 427 3.96 -38.97 -17.64
CA ALA A 427 3.71 -38.50 -16.28
C ALA A 427 3.89 -36.99 -16.13
N MET A 428 4.92 -36.40 -16.74
CA MET A 428 5.13 -34.94 -16.77
C MET A 428 3.99 -34.23 -17.51
N GLU A 429 3.50 -34.80 -18.61
CA GLU A 429 2.37 -34.25 -19.36
C GLU A 429 1.06 -34.32 -18.54
N ALA A 430 0.84 -35.40 -17.79
CA ALA A 430 -0.29 -35.53 -16.88
C ALA A 430 -0.22 -34.51 -15.72
N ALA A 431 0.97 -34.31 -15.15
CA ALA A 431 1.19 -33.31 -14.10
C ALA A 431 0.96 -31.87 -14.62
N ALA A 432 1.41 -31.56 -15.84
CA ALA A 432 1.17 -30.27 -16.48
C ALA A 432 -0.34 -29.99 -16.65
N LYS A 433 -1.12 -30.99 -17.09
CA LYS A 433 -2.58 -30.89 -17.21
C LYS A 433 -3.27 -30.69 -15.86
N GLN A 434 -2.76 -31.30 -14.80
CA GLN A 434 -3.28 -31.07 -13.44
C GLN A 434 -3.04 -29.64 -12.97
N TYR A 435 -1.84 -29.09 -13.20
CA TYR A 435 -1.53 -27.71 -12.85
C TYR A 435 -2.35 -26.70 -13.66
N GLU A 436 -2.56 -26.95 -14.96
CA GLU A 436 -3.47 -26.13 -15.77
C GLU A 436 -4.90 -26.13 -15.22
N ALA A 437 -5.42 -27.28 -14.79
CA ALA A 437 -6.74 -27.36 -14.16
C ALA A 437 -6.80 -26.60 -12.82
N GLU A 438 -5.74 -26.68 -12.00
CA GLU A 438 -5.67 -25.96 -10.73
C GLU A 438 -5.58 -24.43 -10.92
N ILE A 439 -4.85 -23.99 -11.96
CA ILE A 439 -4.79 -22.57 -12.36
C ILE A 439 -6.18 -22.09 -12.76
N LEU A 440 -6.91 -22.83 -13.60
CA LEU A 440 -8.26 -22.45 -14.04
C LEU A 440 -9.24 -22.34 -12.85
N VAL A 441 -9.15 -23.25 -11.87
CA VAL A 441 -9.97 -23.17 -10.66
C VAL A 441 -9.63 -21.91 -9.85
N LYS A 442 -8.34 -21.60 -9.68
CA LYS A 442 -7.90 -20.38 -8.96
C LYS A 442 -8.34 -19.11 -9.71
N GLU A 443 -8.23 -19.08 -11.03
CA GLU A 443 -8.72 -17.97 -11.85
C GLU A 443 -10.23 -17.73 -11.67
N HIS A 444 -11.04 -18.79 -11.63
CA HIS A 444 -12.47 -18.67 -11.35
C HIS A 444 -12.74 -18.06 -9.97
N THR A 445 -12.03 -18.52 -8.92
CA THR A 445 -12.20 -17.96 -7.57
C THR A 445 -11.77 -16.49 -7.49
N ILE A 446 -10.73 -16.10 -8.22
CA ILE A 446 -10.30 -14.70 -8.28
C ILE A 446 -11.37 -13.83 -8.96
N GLU A 447 -11.98 -14.30 -10.04
CA GLU A 447 -13.05 -13.56 -10.70
C GLU A 447 -14.30 -13.45 -9.81
N GLU A 448 -14.64 -14.49 -9.04
CA GLU A 448 -15.68 -14.41 -8.02
C GLU A 448 -15.38 -13.33 -6.96
N TYR A 449 -14.18 -13.31 -6.39
CA TYR A 449 -13.79 -12.26 -5.42
C TYR A 449 -13.83 -10.85 -6.03
N LYS A 450 -13.43 -10.72 -7.29
CA LYS A 450 -13.48 -9.45 -8.01
C LYS A 450 -14.91 -8.97 -8.21
N THR A 451 -15.84 -9.85 -8.59
CA THR A 451 -17.27 -9.50 -8.69
C THR A 451 -17.89 -9.10 -7.35
N GLN A 452 -17.48 -9.76 -6.26
CA GLN A 452 -17.91 -9.38 -4.90
C GLN A 452 -17.37 -8.02 -4.48
N LEU A 453 -16.10 -7.72 -4.81
CA LEU A 453 -15.48 -6.43 -4.55
C LEU A 453 -16.18 -5.32 -5.35
N ASP A 454 -16.46 -5.53 -6.63
CA ASP A 454 -17.18 -4.57 -7.47
C ASP A 454 -18.61 -4.32 -6.94
N ALA A 455 -19.30 -5.37 -6.48
CA ALA A 455 -20.61 -5.22 -5.84
C ALA A 455 -20.53 -4.41 -4.53
N ALA A 456 -19.50 -4.63 -3.71
CA ALA A 456 -19.28 -3.87 -2.48
C ALA A 456 -18.95 -2.40 -2.77
N ILE A 457 -18.08 -2.13 -3.75
CA ILE A 457 -17.75 -0.77 -4.21
C ILE A 457 -19.01 -0.04 -4.67
N ASN A 458 -19.84 -0.69 -5.49
CA ASN A 458 -21.10 -0.11 -5.97
C ASN A 458 -22.08 0.18 -4.83
N LYS A 459 -22.16 -0.71 -3.83
CA LYS A 459 -22.98 -0.48 -2.62
C LYS A 459 -22.49 0.75 -1.84
N PHE A 460 -21.19 0.86 -1.57
CA PHE A 460 -20.61 2.02 -0.88
C PHE A 460 -20.77 3.32 -1.66
N MET A 461 -20.66 3.26 -2.99
CA MET A 461 -20.91 4.41 -3.86
C MET A 461 -22.36 4.90 -3.77
N LEU A 462 -23.32 3.97 -3.71
CA LEU A 462 -24.73 4.31 -3.55
C LEU A 462 -24.99 4.94 -2.17
N GLU A 463 -24.48 4.34 -1.10
CA GLU A 463 -24.62 4.82 0.28
C GLU A 463 -23.95 6.19 0.49
N LYS A 464 -22.79 6.42 -0.14
CA LYS A 464 -22.17 7.74 -0.19
C LYS A 464 -23.09 8.76 -0.87
N SER A 465 -23.70 8.41 -2.00
CA SER A 465 -24.59 9.33 -2.72
C SER A 465 -25.85 9.69 -1.91
N THR A 466 -26.39 8.74 -1.13
CA THR A 466 -27.55 8.99 -0.26
C THR A 466 -27.18 9.87 0.91
N LEU A 467 -26.04 9.60 1.57
CA LEU A 467 -25.54 10.44 2.67
C LEU A 467 -25.19 11.86 2.21
N GLU A 468 -24.61 12.03 1.01
CA GLU A 468 -24.36 13.35 0.42
C GLU A 468 -25.66 14.11 0.15
N ALA A 469 -26.71 13.42 -0.30
CA ALA A 469 -28.03 14.03 -0.49
C ALA A 469 -28.67 14.44 0.85
N GLU A 470 -28.60 13.59 1.87
CA GLU A 470 -29.10 13.88 3.23
C GLU A 470 -28.34 15.08 3.85
N LEU A 471 -27.02 15.11 3.75
CA LEU A 471 -26.20 16.23 4.21
C LEU A 471 -26.62 17.54 3.51
N LYS A 472 -26.85 17.49 2.19
CA LYS A 472 -27.26 18.66 1.41
C LYS A 472 -28.62 19.19 1.85
N ASN A 473 -29.57 18.30 2.16
CA ASN A 473 -30.88 18.67 2.69
C ASN A 473 -30.77 19.29 4.08
N ASN A 474 -30.03 18.66 5.00
CA ASN A 474 -29.81 19.20 6.35
C ASN A 474 -29.13 20.58 6.32
N VAL A 475 -28.18 20.79 5.41
CA VAL A 475 -27.55 22.11 5.21
C VAL A 475 -28.55 23.13 4.67
N ALA A 476 -29.50 22.73 3.80
CA ALA A 476 -30.55 23.62 3.32
C ALA A 476 -31.52 24.01 4.44
N ASP A 477 -31.92 23.06 5.29
CA ASP A 477 -32.80 23.30 6.43
C ASP A 477 -32.14 24.23 7.47
N LEU A 478 -30.86 24.00 7.80
CA LEU A 478 -30.10 24.87 8.69
C LEU A 478 -29.94 26.28 8.12
N LYS A 479 -29.74 26.43 6.81
CA LYS A 479 -29.70 27.76 6.17
C LYS A 479 -31.02 28.50 6.32
N LEU A 480 -32.13 27.80 6.12
CA LEU A 480 -33.47 28.38 6.24
C LEU A 480 -33.74 28.80 7.70
N GLU A 481 -33.29 28.03 8.69
CA GLU A 481 -33.43 28.40 10.10
C GLU A 481 -32.54 29.58 10.50
N VAL A 482 -31.32 29.65 9.96
CA VAL A 482 -30.44 30.83 10.14
C VAL A 482 -31.06 32.09 9.53
N GLU A 483 -31.71 31.98 8.37
CA GLU A 483 -32.41 33.09 7.72
C GLU A 483 -33.58 33.60 8.58
N LYS A 484 -34.41 32.69 9.12
CA LYS A 484 -35.47 33.05 10.09
C LYS A 484 -34.93 33.71 11.35
N LEU A 485 -33.82 33.22 11.91
CA LEU A 485 -33.20 33.83 13.10
C LEU A 485 -32.63 35.21 12.78
N SER A 486 -32.09 35.41 11.59
CA SER A 486 -31.64 36.70 11.07
C SER A 486 -32.81 37.70 10.98
N GLU A 487 -33.96 37.28 10.44
CA GLU A 487 -35.17 38.13 10.39
C GLU A 487 -35.69 38.49 11.79
N LYS A 488 -35.70 37.53 12.72
CA LYS A 488 -36.06 37.82 14.12
C LYS A 488 -35.09 38.80 14.77
N LYS A 489 -33.79 38.66 14.50
CA LYS A 489 -32.76 39.57 15.01
C LYS A 489 -32.97 41.00 14.50
N SER A 490 -33.20 41.18 13.20
CA SER A 490 -33.44 42.51 12.62
C SER A 490 -34.73 43.15 13.16
N SER A 491 -35.79 42.35 13.36
CA SER A 491 -37.03 42.82 14.02
C SER A 491 -36.78 43.28 15.47
N LEU A 492 -35.99 42.54 16.24
CA LEU A 492 -35.62 42.92 17.61
C LEU A 492 -34.75 44.18 17.64
N GLU A 493 -33.79 44.32 16.72
CA GLU A 493 -32.97 45.54 16.58
C GLU A 493 -33.83 46.78 16.29
N ILE A 494 -34.83 46.67 15.41
CA ILE A 494 -35.80 47.76 15.15
C ILE A 494 -36.57 48.09 16.43
N ARG A 495 -37.02 47.09 17.19
CA ARG A 495 -37.77 47.33 18.43
C ARG A 495 -36.92 48.00 19.51
N ILE A 496 -35.64 47.63 19.62
CA ILE A 496 -34.69 48.28 20.54
C ILE A 496 -34.53 49.75 20.17
N LEU A 497 -34.34 50.09 18.89
CA LEU A 497 -34.21 51.49 18.45
C LEU A 497 -35.45 52.32 18.77
N VAL A 498 -36.65 51.75 18.61
CA VAL A 498 -37.91 52.41 18.98
C VAL A 498 -37.99 52.68 20.48
N LEU A 499 -37.62 51.69 21.31
CA LEU A 499 -37.61 51.87 22.77
C LEU A 499 -36.57 52.90 23.23
N GLU A 500 -35.38 52.91 22.63
CA GLU A 500 -34.35 53.93 22.89
C GLU A 500 -34.85 55.34 22.54
N GLN A 501 -35.61 55.47 21.46
CA GLN A 501 -36.23 56.73 21.07
C GLN A 501 -37.31 57.18 22.08
N MET A 502 -38.18 56.26 22.52
CA MET A 502 -39.18 56.57 23.55
C MET A 502 -38.55 56.98 24.88
N ILE A 503 -37.44 56.34 25.29
CA ILE A 503 -36.70 56.71 26.51
C ILE A 503 -36.10 58.12 26.38
N LYS A 504 -35.58 58.50 25.20
CA LYS A 504 -35.11 59.87 24.96
C LYS A 504 -36.24 60.89 25.09
N GLU A 505 -37.40 60.61 24.52
CA GLU A 505 -38.57 61.48 24.61
C GLU A 505 -39.05 61.64 26.06
N LEU A 506 -39.14 60.55 26.83
CA LEU A 506 -39.48 60.60 28.26
C LEU A 506 -38.47 61.42 29.08
N LYS A 507 -37.17 61.35 28.76
CA LYS A 507 -36.14 62.17 29.41
C LYS A 507 -36.32 63.67 29.12
N VAL A 508 -36.70 64.04 27.90
CA VAL A 508 -36.99 65.44 27.54
C VAL A 508 -38.19 65.94 28.31
N VAL A 509 -39.30 65.20 28.31
CA VAL A 509 -40.52 65.57 29.05
C VAL A 509 -40.27 65.68 30.56
N SER A 510 -39.46 64.76 31.11
CA SER A 510 -39.00 64.83 32.50
C SER A 510 -38.21 66.11 32.77
N ALA A 511 -37.25 66.48 31.92
CA ALA A 511 -36.46 67.70 32.09
C ALA A 511 -37.32 68.97 32.03
N GLU A 512 -38.26 69.04 31.08
CA GLU A 512 -39.22 70.15 30.95
C GLU A 512 -40.15 70.28 32.17
N SER A 513 -40.53 69.16 32.79
CA SER A 513 -41.33 69.19 34.03
C SER A 513 -40.53 69.72 35.23
N VAL A 514 -39.24 69.38 35.32
CA VAL A 514 -38.34 69.87 36.38
C VAL A 514 -38.08 71.36 36.21
N GLU A 515 -37.87 71.86 35.00
CA GLU A 515 -37.69 73.30 34.75
C GLU A 515 -38.94 74.12 35.11
N ARG A 516 -40.14 73.60 34.83
CA ARG A 516 -41.40 74.25 35.25
C ARG A 516 -41.50 74.38 36.77
N LEU A 517 -41.19 73.32 37.52
CA LEU A 517 -41.20 73.35 38.99
C LEU A 517 -40.16 74.31 39.56
N LEU A 518 -38.97 74.40 38.95
CA LEU A 518 -37.94 75.37 39.36
C LEU A 518 -38.38 76.82 39.10
N HIS A 519 -39.07 77.08 37.99
CA HIS A 519 -39.62 78.41 37.70
C HIS A 519 -40.71 78.81 38.70
N GLU A 520 -41.61 77.89 39.04
CA GLU A 520 -42.67 78.11 40.02
C GLU A 520 -42.11 78.36 41.43
N LYS A 521 -41.08 77.59 41.83
CA LYS A 521 -40.33 77.82 43.07
C LYS A 521 -39.72 79.23 43.12
N SER A 522 -39.08 79.69 42.04
CA SER A 522 -38.49 81.03 41.96
C SER A 522 -39.54 82.14 42.09
N LEU A 523 -40.73 81.94 41.50
CA LEU A 523 -41.84 82.89 41.61
C LEU A 523 -42.34 83.02 43.05
N LEU A 524 -42.43 81.89 43.77
CA LEU A 524 -42.82 81.86 45.18
C LEU A 524 -41.76 82.51 46.08
N GLU A 525 -40.47 82.27 45.83
CA GLU A 525 -39.37 82.91 46.58
C GLU A 525 -39.39 84.44 46.45
N SER A 526 -39.67 84.97 45.25
CA SER A 526 -39.87 86.41 45.01
C SER A 526 -41.06 86.98 45.79
N LYS A 527 -42.13 86.19 45.90
CA LYS A 527 -43.35 86.58 46.64
C LYS A 527 -43.10 86.61 48.15
N VAL A 528 -42.33 85.66 48.67
CA VAL A 528 -41.89 85.65 50.08
C VAL A 528 -41.00 86.86 50.38
N PHE A 529 -40.09 87.24 49.48
CA PHE A 529 -39.21 88.40 49.67
C PHE A 529 -39.99 89.72 49.80
N SER A 530 -41.03 89.93 48.99
CA SER A 530 -41.85 91.15 49.09
C SER A 530 -42.72 91.23 50.35
N LEU A 531 -43.13 90.10 50.92
CA LEU A 531 -43.84 90.06 52.20
C LEU A 531 -42.91 90.40 53.37
N VAL A 532 -41.66 89.93 53.34
CA VAL A 532 -40.64 90.25 54.36
C VAL A 532 -40.34 91.75 54.42
N ASP A 533 -40.24 92.42 53.27
CA ASP A 533 -40.05 93.88 53.22
C ASP A 533 -41.24 94.65 53.81
N SER A 534 -42.47 94.15 53.62
CA SER A 534 -43.67 94.77 54.19
C SER A 534 -43.72 94.67 55.73
N VAL A 535 -43.23 93.57 56.30
CA VAL A 535 -43.18 93.36 57.75
C VAL A 535 -42.16 94.31 58.40
N ASN A 536 -40.97 94.47 57.80
CA ASN A 536 -39.94 95.39 58.30
C ASN A 536 -40.38 96.87 58.32
N ILE A 537 -41.22 97.29 57.36
CA ILE A 537 -41.76 98.67 57.32
C ILE A 537 -42.77 98.92 58.45
N HIS A 538 -43.58 97.92 58.82
CA HIS A 538 -44.53 98.03 59.91
C HIS A 538 -43.85 98.01 61.29
N GLU A 539 -42.78 97.25 61.43
CA GLU A 539 -41.95 97.21 62.65
C GLU A 539 -41.27 98.56 62.92
N SER A 540 -40.81 99.25 61.86
CA SER A 540 -40.22 100.60 61.95
C SER A 540 -41.24 101.69 62.32
N LYS A 541 -42.53 101.51 62.02
CA LYS A 541 -43.60 102.46 62.40
C LYS A 541 -44.06 102.29 63.85
N LEU A 542 -43.95 101.08 64.38
CA LEU A 542 -44.34 100.78 65.76
C LEU A 542 -43.32 101.34 66.77
N GLN A 543 -42.03 101.39 66.41
CA GLN A 543 -40.99 102.04 67.21
C GLN A 543 -41.07 103.58 67.23
N ALA A 544 -41.75 104.22 66.28
CA ALA A 544 -41.90 105.68 66.21
C ALA A 544 -43.06 106.22 67.07
N LEU A 545 -44.11 105.42 67.32
CA LEU A 545 -45.26 105.81 68.16
C LEU A 545 -45.01 105.59 69.66
N GLN A 546 -43.91 104.94 70.03
CA GLN A 546 -43.57 104.60 71.41
C GLN A 546 -42.70 105.68 72.11
N ALA A 547 -42.42 106.80 71.45
CA ALA A 547 -41.55 107.88 71.93
C ALA A 547 -42.24 109.26 72.12
N GLU A 548 -43.58 109.35 72.02
CA GLU A 548 -44.29 110.64 71.98
C GLU A 548 -45.40 110.80 73.05
N PHE A 549 -45.20 110.24 74.26
CA PHE A 549 -46.17 110.35 75.36
C PHE A 549 -45.53 110.69 76.71
N GLU A 550 -44.86 111.84 76.82
CA GLU A 550 -44.56 112.47 78.12
C GLU A 550 -44.69 114.01 78.06
N LEU A 551 -45.72 114.50 78.77
CA LEU A 551 -45.81 115.77 79.51
C LEU A 551 -45.99 117.10 78.74
N HIS A 552 -47.17 117.72 78.93
CA HIS A 552 -47.35 119.18 78.89
C HIS A 552 -48.01 119.67 80.21
N PRO A 553 -47.81 120.94 80.62
CA PRO A 553 -47.87 121.40 82.00
C PRO A 553 -49.25 121.90 82.45
N GLU A 554 -49.46 121.90 83.76
CA GLU A 554 -50.61 122.49 84.44
C GLU A 554 -50.40 123.98 84.73
N SER A 555 -51.47 124.79 84.65
CA SER A 555 -51.69 125.93 85.55
C SER A 555 -53.18 126.18 85.75
N GLU A 556 -53.54 126.38 87.01
CA GLU A 556 -54.85 126.39 87.65
C GLU A 556 -55.78 127.54 87.21
N ASP A 557 -57.05 127.21 86.90
CA ASP A 557 -58.26 127.94 87.33
C ASP A 557 -59.51 127.34 86.65
N ARG A 558 -59.87 126.08 87.00
CA ARG A 558 -61.01 125.38 86.37
C ARG A 558 -61.77 124.40 87.28
N THR A 559 -61.93 124.72 88.56
CA THR A 559 -62.74 123.92 89.51
C THR A 559 -64.23 123.81 89.17
N VAL A 560 -64.75 124.54 88.17
CA VAL A 560 -66.13 124.38 87.66
C VAL A 560 -66.19 123.67 86.29
N VAL A 561 -65.05 123.56 85.58
CA VAL A 561 -64.94 122.78 84.33
C VAL A 561 -64.55 121.32 84.62
N LEU A 562 -63.82 121.07 85.72
CA LEU A 562 -63.39 119.73 86.14
C LEU A 562 -64.55 118.79 86.50
N GLU A 563 -65.70 119.26 87.01
CA GLU A 563 -66.84 118.35 87.26
C GLU A 563 -67.55 117.92 85.95
N ALA A 564 -67.55 118.78 84.92
CA ALA A 564 -68.05 118.43 83.60
C ALA A 564 -67.05 117.56 82.81
N GLU A 565 -65.75 117.83 82.93
CA GLU A 565 -64.66 117.00 82.36
C GLU A 565 -64.53 115.65 83.07
N ILE A 566 -64.74 115.54 84.39
CA ILE A 566 -64.79 114.24 85.10
C ILE A 566 -65.99 113.41 84.62
N SER A 567 -67.16 114.03 84.38
CA SER A 567 -68.31 113.31 83.82
C SER A 567 -68.06 112.87 82.37
N ASN A 568 -67.38 113.70 81.56
CA ASN A 568 -67.02 113.36 80.20
C ASN A 568 -65.94 112.27 80.14
N HIS A 569 -64.86 112.39 80.92
CA HIS A 569 -63.82 111.37 81.06
C HIS A 569 -64.34 110.08 81.70
N LYS A 570 -65.35 110.11 82.57
CA LYS A 570 -66.03 108.90 83.04
C LYS A 570 -66.81 108.20 81.92
N GLY A 571 -67.40 108.96 81.01
CA GLY A 571 -68.01 108.45 79.78
C GLY A 571 -66.97 107.89 78.80
N GLU A 572 -65.87 108.60 78.57
CA GLU A 572 -64.77 108.18 77.70
C GLU A 572 -64.04 106.96 78.25
N ILE A 573 -63.78 106.88 79.56
CA ILE A 573 -63.21 105.69 80.21
C ILE A 573 -64.17 104.50 80.06
N LYS A 574 -65.49 104.72 80.12
CA LYS A 574 -66.46 103.65 79.88
C LYS A 574 -66.45 103.19 78.43
N CYS A 575 -66.44 104.11 77.46
CA CYS A 575 -66.33 103.78 76.04
C CYS A 575 -64.99 103.11 75.69
N LEU A 576 -63.87 103.56 76.30
CA LEU A 576 -62.55 102.96 76.12
C LEU A 576 -62.47 101.57 76.77
N LYS A 577 -63.13 101.36 77.91
CA LYS A 577 -63.22 100.05 78.55
C LYS A 577 -64.05 99.06 77.73
N GLU A 578 -65.19 99.51 77.20
CA GLU A 578 -66.01 98.72 76.28
C GLU A 578 -65.27 98.43 74.96
N ALA A 579 -64.49 99.39 74.44
CA ALA A 579 -63.64 99.20 73.26
C ALA A 579 -62.46 98.25 73.53
N MET A 580 -61.80 98.33 74.70
CA MET A 580 -60.77 97.38 75.11
C MET A 580 -61.37 95.98 75.31
N GLU A 581 -62.57 95.84 75.86
CA GLU A 581 -63.22 94.55 76.03
C GLU A 581 -63.65 93.94 74.68
N ALA A 582 -64.10 94.77 73.73
CA ALA A 582 -64.37 94.34 72.36
C ALA A 582 -63.09 93.91 71.63
N ALA A 583 -61.99 94.67 71.77
CA ALA A 583 -60.70 94.32 71.20
C ALA A 583 -60.14 93.04 71.84
N ALA A 584 -60.29 92.85 73.16
CA ALA A 584 -59.88 91.64 73.85
C ALA A 584 -60.64 90.41 73.32
N LYS A 585 -61.96 90.51 73.13
CA LYS A 585 -62.77 89.42 72.54
C LYS A 585 -62.40 89.13 71.08
N GLN A 586 -62.02 90.16 70.32
CA GLN A 586 -61.53 89.98 68.95
C GLN A 586 -60.20 89.23 68.94
N PHE A 587 -59.24 89.62 69.79
CA PHE A 587 -57.96 88.92 69.90
C PHE A 587 -58.13 87.50 70.44
N GLU A 588 -59.06 87.27 71.36
CA GLU A 588 -59.37 85.93 71.86
C GLU A 588 -59.95 85.03 70.75
N GLY A 589 -60.80 85.58 69.88
CA GLY A 589 -61.28 84.89 68.68
C GLY A 589 -60.16 84.61 67.67
N GLU A 590 -59.28 85.58 67.41
CA GLU A 590 -58.13 85.41 66.50
C GLU A 590 -57.10 84.40 67.03
N ILE A 591 -56.86 84.38 68.34
CA ILE A 591 -56.01 83.37 69.02
C ILE A 591 -56.65 82.00 68.86
N SER A 592 -57.96 81.86 69.12
CA SER A 592 -58.65 80.58 68.98
C SER A 592 -58.63 80.03 67.55
N ILE A 593 -58.74 80.90 66.54
CA ILE A 593 -58.63 80.48 65.13
C ILE A 593 -57.19 80.05 64.82
N LYS A 594 -56.18 80.80 65.27
CA LYS A 594 -54.77 80.44 65.07
C LYS A 594 -54.42 79.14 65.79
N ASP A 595 -54.92 78.91 67.00
CA ASP A 595 -54.74 77.66 67.74
C ASP A 595 -55.35 76.48 66.98
N HIS A 596 -56.54 76.66 66.37
CA HIS A 596 -57.14 75.62 65.53
C HIS A 596 -56.29 75.32 64.29
N THR A 597 -55.79 76.35 63.60
CA THR A 597 -54.90 76.15 62.43
C THR A 597 -53.56 75.51 62.80
N ILE A 598 -53.02 75.80 63.99
CA ILE A 598 -51.81 75.16 64.51
C ILE A 598 -52.08 73.68 64.79
N GLU A 599 -53.24 73.35 65.37
CA GLU A 599 -53.64 71.97 65.62
C GLU A 599 -53.82 71.18 64.32
N GLU A 600 -54.44 71.79 63.30
CA GLU A 600 -54.53 71.21 61.95
C GLU A 600 -53.15 70.93 61.35
N TYR A 601 -52.20 71.89 61.41
CA TYR A 601 -50.84 71.65 60.92
C TYR A 601 -50.10 70.57 61.70
N LYS A 602 -50.32 70.45 63.02
CA LYS A 602 -49.76 69.33 63.81
C LYS A 602 -50.31 67.99 63.33
N THR A 603 -51.63 67.88 63.14
CA THR A 603 -52.23 66.62 62.66
C THR A 603 -51.74 66.23 61.26
N GLN A 604 -51.62 67.18 60.34
CA GLN A 604 -51.04 66.93 59.01
C GLN A 604 -49.57 66.50 59.08
N LEU A 605 -48.79 67.09 59.99
CA LEU A 605 -47.41 66.71 60.20
C LEU A 605 -47.30 65.28 60.78
N ASP A 606 -48.15 64.93 61.74
CA ASP A 606 -48.20 63.59 62.33
C ASP A 606 -48.65 62.53 61.30
N GLU A 607 -49.65 62.83 60.47
CA GLU A 607 -50.07 61.96 59.37
C GLU A 607 -48.96 61.78 58.32
N ALA A 608 -48.29 62.86 57.92
CA ALA A 608 -47.15 62.79 57.00
C ALA A 608 -45.98 61.98 57.58
N MET A 609 -45.70 62.16 58.87
CA MET A 609 -44.67 61.40 59.59
C MET A 609 -45.02 59.91 59.64
N ASN A 610 -46.28 59.56 59.96
CA ASN A 610 -46.74 58.18 59.98
C ASN A 610 -46.68 57.51 58.61
N LYS A 611 -47.08 58.23 57.55
CA LYS A 611 -46.97 57.74 56.18
C LYS A 611 -45.52 57.50 55.76
N PHE A 612 -44.62 58.44 56.08
CA PHE A 612 -43.18 58.28 55.85
C PHE A 612 -42.60 57.08 56.60
N MET A 613 -42.98 56.89 57.87
CA MET A 613 -42.55 55.74 58.67
C MET A 613 -43.03 54.41 58.06
N GLN A 614 -44.26 54.37 57.56
CA GLN A 614 -44.82 53.18 56.92
C GLN A 614 -44.11 52.88 55.59
N GLU A 615 -43.92 53.88 54.72
CA GLU A 615 -43.17 53.74 53.46
C GLU A 615 -41.73 53.27 53.71
N ASN A 616 -41.05 53.85 54.71
CA ASN A 616 -39.71 53.44 55.08
C ASN A 616 -39.68 51.98 55.59
N SER A 617 -40.68 51.55 56.36
CA SER A 617 -40.79 50.16 56.80
C SER A 617 -41.01 49.18 55.64
N THR A 618 -41.79 49.57 54.62
CA THR A 618 -42.01 48.75 53.43
C THR A 618 -40.76 48.65 52.57
N LEU A 619 -40.05 49.77 52.35
CA LEU A 619 -38.78 49.78 51.62
C LEU A 619 -37.71 48.97 52.35
N GLU A 620 -37.66 49.03 53.67
CA GLU A 620 -36.72 48.21 54.46
C GLU A 620 -37.02 46.71 54.33
N ALA A 621 -38.30 46.33 54.30
CA ALA A 621 -38.71 44.94 54.07
C ALA A 621 -38.38 44.46 52.65
N GLU A 622 -38.60 45.30 51.63
CA GLU A 622 -38.23 45.00 50.23
C GLU A 622 -36.71 44.87 50.07
N LEU A 623 -35.94 45.78 50.68
CA LEU A 623 -34.49 45.70 50.68
C LEU A 623 -33.99 44.41 51.34
N LYS A 624 -34.56 44.04 52.50
CA LYS A 624 -34.23 42.77 53.18
C LYS A 624 -34.55 41.56 52.31
N ARG A 625 -35.68 41.56 51.60
CA ARG A 625 -36.07 40.47 50.70
C ARG A 625 -35.11 40.36 49.51
N SER A 626 -34.77 41.48 48.87
CA SER A 626 -33.80 41.51 47.76
C SER A 626 -32.40 41.06 48.18
N ILE A 627 -31.94 41.45 49.38
CA ILE A 627 -30.68 40.98 49.95
C ILE A 627 -30.71 39.46 50.16
N ALA A 628 -31.83 38.90 50.63
CA ALA A 628 -31.96 37.46 50.83
C ALA A 628 -31.91 36.70 49.49
N ASP A 629 -32.57 37.20 48.45
CA ASP A 629 -32.58 36.61 47.11
C ASP A 629 -31.17 36.62 46.49
N LEU A 630 -30.48 37.76 46.53
CA LEU A 630 -29.09 37.86 46.04
C LEU A 630 -28.14 36.94 46.80
N LYS A 631 -28.36 36.75 48.10
CA LYS A 631 -27.56 35.84 48.93
C LYS A 631 -27.80 34.37 48.56
N LEU A 632 -29.02 34.01 48.20
CA LEU A 632 -29.35 32.67 47.69
C LEU A 632 -28.69 32.43 46.32
N GLU A 633 -28.77 33.40 45.41
CA GLU A 633 -28.16 33.33 44.09
C GLU A 633 -26.63 33.22 44.16
N ALA A 634 -25.99 34.01 45.03
CA ALA A 634 -24.55 33.92 45.29
C ALA A 634 -24.15 32.52 45.80
N LYS A 635 -24.97 31.91 46.65
CA LYS A 635 -24.72 30.53 47.15
C LYS A 635 -24.84 29.51 46.02
N GLN A 636 -25.86 29.61 45.17
CA GLN A 636 -26.03 28.73 44.02
C GLN A 636 -24.88 28.88 43.01
N LEU A 637 -24.41 30.09 42.76
CA LEU A 637 -23.23 30.34 41.90
C LEU A 637 -21.96 29.75 42.50
N SER A 638 -21.77 29.86 43.82
CA SER A 638 -20.65 29.23 44.53
C SER A 638 -20.67 27.70 44.39
N GLU A 639 -21.84 27.07 44.54
CA GLU A 639 -22.00 25.63 44.37
C GLU A 639 -21.73 25.20 42.93
N LYS A 640 -22.26 25.93 41.93
CA LYS A 640 -21.95 25.69 40.51
C LYS A 640 -20.46 25.81 40.22
N ASN A 641 -19.78 26.83 40.75
CA ASN A 641 -18.32 26.98 40.58
C ASN A 641 -17.55 25.78 41.15
N SER A 642 -17.91 25.31 42.35
CA SER A 642 -17.27 24.13 42.94
C SER A 642 -17.47 22.86 42.08
N SER A 643 -18.65 22.70 41.48
CA SER A 643 -18.94 21.57 40.59
C SER A 643 -18.14 21.64 39.27
N LEU A 644 -18.01 22.83 38.68
CA LEU A 644 -17.22 23.07 37.48
C LEU A 644 -15.74 22.81 37.73
N GLU A 645 -15.22 23.21 38.89
CA GLU A 645 -13.84 22.98 39.26
C GLU A 645 -13.51 21.48 39.38
N ILE A 646 -14.43 20.69 39.96
CA ILE A 646 -14.31 19.23 39.99
C ILE A 646 -14.32 18.64 38.57
N ILE A 647 -15.20 19.11 37.68
CA ILE A 647 -15.27 18.66 36.29
C ILE A 647 -13.97 18.98 35.54
N ILE A 648 -13.44 20.20 35.71
CA ILE A 648 -12.18 20.63 35.10
C ILE A 648 -11.02 19.74 35.56
N LEU A 649 -10.95 19.43 36.87
CA LEU A 649 -9.91 18.53 37.40
C LEU A 649 -10.02 17.12 36.81
N LYS A 650 -11.24 16.57 36.68
CA LYS A 650 -11.47 15.28 36.03
C LYS A 650 -11.05 15.28 34.56
N GLN A 651 -11.42 16.32 33.82
CA GLN A 651 -11.02 16.46 32.40
C GLN A 651 -9.51 16.59 32.25
N LYS A 652 -8.83 17.36 33.11
CA LYS A 652 -7.36 17.46 33.12
C LYS A 652 -6.70 16.09 33.34
N GLN A 653 -7.26 15.26 34.20
CA GLN A 653 -6.75 13.90 34.44
C GLN A 653 -6.91 13.00 33.21
N VAL A 654 -8.09 13.00 32.58
CA VAL A 654 -8.34 12.25 31.34
C VAL A 654 -7.40 12.70 30.21
N ILE A 655 -7.18 14.00 30.06
CA ILE A 655 -6.23 14.52 29.07
C ILE A 655 -4.81 14.01 29.35
N LYS A 656 -4.40 13.95 30.63
CA LYS A 656 -3.09 13.42 31.02
C LYS A 656 -2.96 11.94 30.67
N GLU A 657 -3.98 11.14 30.95
CA GLU A 657 -4.03 9.71 30.61
C GLU A 657 -4.00 9.47 29.10
N LEU A 658 -4.81 10.20 28.33
CA LEU A 658 -4.79 10.13 26.86
C LEU A 658 -3.44 10.52 26.28
N LYS A 659 -2.75 11.51 26.88
CA LYS A 659 -1.42 11.93 26.45
C LYS A 659 -0.38 10.82 26.68
N VAL A 660 -0.44 10.14 27.82
CA VAL A 660 0.42 8.98 28.12
C VAL A 660 0.15 7.83 27.16
N MET A 661 -1.12 7.48 26.94
CA MET A 661 -1.48 6.44 25.97
C MET A 661 -1.01 6.77 24.55
N SER A 662 -1.10 8.04 24.16
CA SER A 662 -0.61 8.53 22.87
C SER A 662 0.91 8.40 22.74
N THR A 663 1.68 8.75 23.77
CA THR A 663 3.14 8.58 23.76
C THR A 663 3.54 7.10 23.74
N GLU A 664 2.91 6.26 24.54
CA GLU A 664 3.16 4.81 24.56
C GLU A 664 2.82 4.15 23.22
N SER A 665 1.75 4.59 22.55
CA SER A 665 1.39 4.09 21.21
C SER A 665 2.41 4.51 20.15
N SER A 666 2.94 5.73 20.25
CA SER A 666 3.96 6.23 19.34
C SER A 666 5.29 5.50 19.53
N GLU A 667 5.68 5.23 20.78
CA GLU A 667 6.87 4.43 21.11
C GLU A 667 6.76 2.99 20.61
N ARG A 668 5.57 2.36 20.75
CA ARG A 668 5.31 1.03 20.18
C ARG A 668 5.47 1.01 18.66
N LEU A 669 4.92 2.00 17.96
CA LEU A 669 5.08 2.12 16.50
C LEU A 669 6.53 2.34 16.08
N LEU A 670 7.30 3.12 16.85
CA LEU A 670 8.73 3.30 16.60
C LEU A 670 9.52 2.01 16.81
N HIS A 671 9.20 1.24 17.85
CA HIS A 671 9.83 -0.06 18.09
C HIS A 671 9.50 -1.06 16.97
N GLU A 672 8.24 -1.15 16.56
CA GLU A 672 7.81 -2.00 15.45
C GLU A 672 8.48 -1.59 14.13
N LYS A 673 8.57 -0.29 13.85
CA LYS A 673 9.32 0.23 12.71
C LYS A 673 10.79 -0.20 12.74
N SER A 674 11.45 -0.10 13.90
CA SER A 674 12.85 -0.52 14.06
C SER A 674 13.04 -2.02 13.81
N ILE A 675 12.11 -2.85 14.30
CA ILE A 675 12.11 -4.30 14.03
C ILE A 675 11.95 -4.56 12.53
N LEU A 676 11.00 -3.90 11.87
CA LEU A 676 10.76 -4.06 10.44
C LEU A 676 11.98 -3.61 9.62
N GLU A 677 12.63 -2.50 9.97
CA GLU A 677 13.86 -2.03 9.33
C GLU A 677 15.01 -3.05 9.46
N SER A 678 15.15 -3.67 10.65
CA SER A 678 16.14 -4.73 10.86
C SER A 678 15.85 -5.97 10.00
N LYS A 679 14.57 -6.33 9.86
CA LYS A 679 14.14 -7.49 9.06
C LYS A 679 14.31 -7.23 7.57
N VAL A 680 14.00 -6.03 7.09
CA VAL A 680 14.27 -5.59 5.71
C VAL A 680 15.77 -5.64 5.42
N SER A 681 16.61 -5.17 6.34
CA SER A 681 18.07 -5.22 6.19
C SER A 681 18.58 -6.67 6.11
N SER A 682 18.04 -7.57 6.95
CA SER A 682 18.38 -9.00 6.89
C SER A 682 17.95 -9.66 5.58
N LEU A 683 16.75 -9.33 5.08
CA LEU A 683 16.26 -9.86 3.81
C LEU A 683 17.08 -9.36 2.63
N MET A 684 17.44 -8.08 2.61
CA MET A 684 18.30 -7.50 1.58
C MET A 684 19.68 -8.17 1.55
N ASN A 685 20.27 -8.45 2.72
CA ASN A 685 21.52 -9.21 2.80
C ASN A 685 21.37 -10.63 2.24
N SER A 686 20.25 -11.32 2.54
CA SER A 686 19.98 -12.64 1.98
C SER A 686 19.81 -12.59 0.46
N GLU A 687 19.14 -11.57 -0.07
CA GLU A 687 18.92 -11.35 -1.50
C GLU A 687 20.25 -11.12 -2.24
N ILE A 688 21.17 -10.34 -1.67
CA ILE A 688 22.53 -10.16 -2.20
C ILE A 688 23.28 -11.50 -2.25
N ILE A 689 23.19 -12.32 -1.20
CA ILE A 689 23.81 -13.64 -1.17
C ILE A 689 23.19 -14.54 -2.25
N HIS A 690 21.85 -14.54 -2.39
CA HIS A 690 21.17 -15.33 -3.43
C HIS A 690 21.55 -14.87 -4.83
N ALA A 691 21.61 -13.57 -5.09
CA ALA A 691 22.07 -13.02 -6.37
C ALA A 691 23.50 -13.45 -6.71
N SER A 692 24.41 -13.42 -5.72
CA SER A 692 25.79 -13.89 -5.92
C SER A 692 25.88 -15.40 -6.25
N LYS A 693 25.03 -16.23 -5.61
CA LYS A 693 24.94 -17.66 -5.92
C LYS A 693 24.36 -17.91 -7.31
N LEU A 694 23.37 -17.13 -7.71
CA LEU A 694 22.73 -17.23 -9.02
C LEU A 694 23.75 -16.88 -10.12
N GLN A 695 24.51 -15.80 -9.93
CA GLN A 695 25.62 -15.42 -10.82
C GLN A 695 26.67 -16.54 -10.94
N ALA A 696 27.07 -17.16 -9.82
CA ALA A 696 28.05 -18.25 -9.84
C ALA A 696 27.54 -19.50 -10.59
N LEU A 697 26.24 -19.81 -10.47
CA LEU A 697 25.62 -20.88 -11.23
C LEU A 697 25.54 -20.56 -12.73
N GLU A 698 25.22 -19.31 -13.09
CA GLU A 698 25.25 -18.85 -14.48
C GLU A 698 26.66 -18.92 -15.09
N ASP A 699 27.69 -18.53 -14.34
CA ASP A 699 29.09 -18.69 -14.76
C ASP A 699 29.44 -20.17 -14.96
N ARG A 700 29.00 -21.06 -14.06
CA ARG A 700 29.25 -22.51 -14.19
C ARG A 700 28.53 -23.14 -15.38
N ILE A 701 27.31 -22.71 -15.69
CA ILE A 701 26.59 -23.15 -16.89
C ILE A 701 27.37 -22.72 -18.14
N ARG A 702 27.83 -21.47 -18.20
CA ARG A 702 28.65 -20.98 -19.32
C ARG A 702 29.95 -21.78 -19.49
N GLU A 703 30.63 -22.12 -18.39
CA GLU A 703 31.82 -22.99 -18.45
C GLU A 703 31.50 -24.38 -19.02
N LEU A 704 30.43 -25.02 -18.53
CA LEU A 704 30.01 -26.34 -19.00
C LEU A 704 29.59 -26.32 -20.48
N GLU A 705 29.00 -25.23 -20.96
CA GLU A 705 28.68 -25.06 -22.38
C GLU A 705 29.95 -24.97 -23.24
N VAL A 706 30.98 -24.26 -22.78
CA VAL A 706 32.27 -24.19 -23.46
C VAL A 706 32.94 -25.56 -23.48
N GLU A 707 33.01 -26.25 -22.34
CA GLU A 707 33.59 -27.60 -22.24
C GLU A 707 32.87 -28.60 -23.16
N LYS A 708 31.53 -28.52 -23.24
CA LYS A 708 30.73 -29.34 -24.16
C LYS A 708 31.07 -29.05 -25.62
N ILE A 709 31.20 -27.78 -26.01
CA ILE A 709 31.57 -27.38 -27.38
C ILE A 709 32.97 -27.90 -27.72
N GLU A 710 33.93 -27.76 -26.81
CA GLU A 710 35.31 -28.25 -27.00
C GLU A 710 35.36 -29.78 -27.16
N SER A 711 34.64 -30.52 -26.31
CA SER A 711 34.52 -31.98 -26.42
C SER A 711 33.85 -32.39 -27.73
N CYS A 712 32.78 -31.71 -28.15
CA CYS A 712 32.13 -31.95 -29.44
C CYS A 712 33.10 -31.70 -30.61
N ASN A 713 33.87 -30.61 -30.57
CA ASN A 713 34.87 -30.31 -31.59
C ASN A 713 36.00 -31.36 -31.63
N ALA A 714 36.44 -31.85 -30.47
CA ALA A 714 37.43 -32.93 -30.41
C ALA A 714 36.88 -34.24 -30.98
N SER A 715 35.63 -34.59 -30.67
CA SER A 715 34.96 -35.76 -31.23
C SER A 715 34.75 -35.65 -32.74
N ALA A 716 34.38 -34.47 -33.24
CA ALA A 716 34.21 -34.20 -34.66
C ALA A 716 35.53 -34.39 -35.42
N LYS A 717 36.64 -33.82 -34.91
CA LYS A 717 37.98 -34.04 -35.50
C LYS A 717 38.35 -35.51 -35.56
N ARG A 718 38.06 -36.28 -34.51
CA ARG A 718 38.35 -37.72 -34.48
C ARG A 718 37.50 -38.51 -35.48
N ILE A 719 36.23 -38.11 -35.68
CA ILE A 719 35.36 -38.67 -36.70
C ILE A 719 35.93 -38.37 -38.10
N ASP A 720 36.39 -37.15 -38.35
CA ASP A 720 37.00 -36.77 -39.63
C ASP A 720 38.26 -37.58 -39.93
N GLU A 721 39.14 -37.77 -38.94
CA GLU A 721 40.34 -38.62 -39.05
C GLU A 721 39.98 -40.08 -39.37
N LEU A 722 38.98 -40.64 -38.69
CA LEU A 722 38.50 -41.99 -38.95
C LEU A 722 37.88 -42.12 -40.35
N ASN A 723 37.11 -41.13 -40.79
CA ASN A 723 36.54 -41.10 -42.13
C ASN A 723 37.64 -41.06 -43.20
N GLN A 724 38.68 -40.26 -43.00
CA GLN A 724 39.83 -40.22 -43.91
C GLN A 724 40.54 -41.58 -43.99
N SER A 725 40.74 -42.27 -42.87
CA SER A 725 41.32 -43.62 -42.84
C SER A 725 40.41 -44.65 -43.52
N LEU A 726 39.10 -44.54 -43.32
CA LEU A 726 38.10 -45.40 -43.95
C LEU A 726 38.12 -45.22 -45.47
N ASP A 727 38.15 -43.99 -45.97
CA ASP A 727 38.21 -43.71 -47.40
C ASP A 727 39.53 -44.19 -48.01
N GLY A 728 40.66 -44.05 -47.30
CA GLY A 728 41.93 -44.67 -47.71
C GLY A 728 41.84 -46.19 -47.82
N SER A 729 41.13 -46.84 -46.88
CA SER A 729 40.91 -48.30 -46.90
C SER A 729 39.97 -48.71 -48.05
N LYS A 730 38.91 -47.95 -48.32
CA LYS A 730 38.02 -48.17 -49.47
C LYS A 730 38.79 -48.11 -50.79
N LEU A 731 39.61 -47.07 -50.98
CA LEU A 731 40.46 -46.96 -52.18
C LEU A 731 41.38 -48.17 -52.33
N LYS A 732 41.94 -48.67 -51.22
CA LYS A 732 42.78 -49.88 -51.26
C LYS A 732 41.98 -51.13 -51.65
N ILE A 733 40.75 -51.27 -51.15
CA ILE A 733 39.84 -52.35 -51.53
C ILE A 733 39.52 -52.27 -53.03
N ASP A 734 39.17 -51.10 -53.55
CA ASP A 734 38.86 -50.91 -54.98
C ASP A 734 40.05 -51.26 -55.88
N MET A 735 41.26 -50.88 -55.47
CA MET A 735 42.50 -51.30 -56.16
C MET A 735 42.68 -52.82 -56.15
N LEU A 736 42.46 -53.49 -55.01
CA LEU A 736 42.58 -54.94 -54.90
C LEU A 736 41.50 -55.68 -55.69
N ILE A 737 40.28 -55.14 -55.76
CA ILE A 737 39.22 -55.67 -56.61
C ILE A 737 39.63 -55.59 -58.07
N SER A 738 40.19 -54.46 -58.50
CA SER A 738 40.67 -54.30 -59.87
C SER A 738 41.80 -55.29 -60.21
N GLU A 739 42.76 -55.48 -59.30
CA GLU A 739 43.84 -56.47 -59.46
C GLU A 739 43.30 -57.91 -59.49
N LYS A 740 42.32 -58.23 -58.64
CA LYS A 740 41.62 -59.52 -58.65
C LYS A 740 40.95 -59.77 -60.00
N ASP A 741 40.26 -58.77 -60.55
CA ASP A 741 39.56 -58.89 -61.83
C ASP A 741 40.54 -59.06 -63.00
N GLU A 742 41.69 -58.38 -62.96
CA GLU A 742 42.77 -58.58 -63.92
C GLU A 742 43.36 -60.00 -63.84
N LEU A 743 43.62 -60.50 -62.63
CA LEU A 743 44.11 -61.86 -62.42
C LEU A 743 43.07 -62.89 -62.86
N ASN A 744 41.79 -62.69 -62.56
CA ASN A 744 40.70 -63.56 -63.03
C ASN A 744 40.65 -63.60 -64.56
N ALA A 745 40.77 -62.45 -65.24
CA ALA A 745 40.83 -62.40 -66.70
C ALA A 745 42.06 -63.13 -67.26
N ARG A 746 43.20 -63.11 -66.56
CA ARG A 746 44.40 -63.89 -66.93
C ARG A 746 44.18 -65.39 -66.72
N VAL A 747 43.55 -65.79 -65.61
CA VAL A 747 43.23 -67.19 -65.33
C VAL A 747 42.27 -67.74 -66.38
N SER A 748 41.20 -67.01 -66.74
CA SER A 748 40.29 -67.41 -67.81
C SER A 748 41.00 -67.62 -69.15
N ARG A 749 41.89 -66.70 -69.55
CA ARG A 749 42.70 -66.85 -70.78
C ARG A 749 43.57 -68.11 -70.75
N LEU A 750 44.25 -68.37 -69.64
CA LEU A 750 45.07 -69.58 -69.51
C LEU A 750 44.23 -70.85 -69.53
N MET A 751 43.04 -70.84 -68.92
CA MET A 751 42.11 -71.96 -68.99
C MET A 751 41.68 -72.24 -70.43
N ASP A 752 41.31 -71.21 -71.20
CA ASP A 752 40.96 -71.35 -72.61
C ASP A 752 42.12 -71.89 -73.44
N ASP A 753 43.35 -71.41 -73.23
CA ASP A 753 44.56 -71.91 -73.88
C ASP A 753 44.82 -73.39 -73.53
N THR A 754 44.71 -73.77 -72.25
CA THR A 754 44.87 -75.18 -71.84
C THR A 754 43.81 -76.08 -72.46
N LYS A 755 42.56 -75.63 -72.52
CA LYS A 755 41.48 -76.36 -73.17
C LYS A 755 41.75 -76.55 -74.66
N CYS A 756 42.21 -75.51 -75.36
CA CYS A 756 42.61 -75.61 -76.76
C CYS A 756 43.74 -76.63 -76.97
N ARG A 757 44.74 -76.65 -76.07
CA ARG A 757 45.84 -77.63 -76.11
C ARG A 757 45.35 -79.05 -75.83
N ASP A 758 44.43 -79.22 -74.89
CA ASP A 758 43.82 -80.51 -74.58
C ASP A 758 42.97 -81.04 -75.74
N ASP A 759 42.21 -80.17 -76.41
CA ASP A 759 41.46 -80.52 -77.62
C ASP A 759 42.40 -80.96 -78.75
N ASN A 760 43.53 -80.27 -78.93
CA ASN A 760 44.55 -80.67 -79.89
C ASN A 760 45.23 -82.02 -79.51
N LEU A 761 45.58 -82.21 -78.24
CA LEU A 761 46.11 -83.48 -77.74
C LEU A 761 45.13 -84.64 -77.97
N ARG A 762 43.83 -84.40 -77.76
CA ARG A 762 42.77 -85.37 -78.02
C ARG A 762 42.70 -85.73 -79.50
N SER A 763 42.75 -84.73 -80.38
CA SER A 763 42.80 -84.95 -81.83
C SER A 763 44.04 -85.74 -82.27
N MET A 764 45.22 -85.44 -81.70
CA MET A 764 46.43 -86.22 -81.97
C MET A 764 46.33 -87.65 -81.43
N ALA A 765 45.73 -87.85 -80.26
CA ALA A 765 45.51 -89.18 -79.69
C ALA A 765 44.55 -90.01 -80.56
N ASP A 766 43.48 -89.40 -81.07
CA ASP A 766 42.55 -90.04 -82.00
C ASP A 766 43.26 -90.41 -83.32
N HIS A 767 44.10 -89.51 -83.86
CA HIS A 767 44.90 -89.80 -85.05
C HIS A 767 45.89 -90.95 -84.82
N LEU A 768 46.56 -90.97 -83.66
CA LEU A 768 47.48 -92.04 -83.29
C LEU A 768 46.74 -93.38 -83.10
N HIS A 769 45.55 -93.35 -82.51
CA HIS A 769 44.69 -94.52 -82.40
C HIS A 769 44.25 -95.04 -83.78
N GLN A 770 43.88 -94.14 -84.69
CA GLN A 770 43.54 -94.47 -86.07
C GLN A 770 44.72 -95.13 -86.80
N LEU A 771 45.91 -94.54 -86.72
CA LEU A 771 47.15 -95.12 -87.27
C LEU A 771 47.45 -96.50 -86.65
N HIS A 772 47.24 -96.67 -85.35
CA HIS A 772 47.44 -97.96 -84.69
C HIS A 772 46.47 -99.02 -85.23
N ILE A 773 45.19 -98.69 -85.42
CA ILE A 773 44.21 -99.59 -86.03
C ILE A 773 44.63 -99.98 -87.45
N GLU A 774 45.07 -99.02 -88.26
CA GLU A 774 45.55 -99.27 -89.62
C GLU A 774 46.78 -100.18 -89.64
N HIS A 775 47.76 -99.93 -88.77
CA HIS A 775 48.93 -100.80 -88.62
C HIS A 775 48.53 -102.22 -88.20
N VAL A 776 47.60 -102.37 -87.26
CA VAL A 776 47.10 -103.70 -86.84
C VAL A 776 46.41 -104.41 -88.02
N ASN A 777 45.65 -103.70 -88.85
CA ASN A 777 45.00 -104.27 -90.03
C ASN A 777 46.02 -104.68 -91.10
N LEU A 778 47.01 -103.83 -91.39
CA LEU A 778 48.12 -104.15 -92.29
C LEU A 778 48.91 -105.39 -91.82
N ILE A 779 49.18 -105.49 -90.51
CA ILE A 779 49.83 -106.68 -89.93
C ILE A 779 48.98 -107.93 -90.17
N LYS A 780 47.66 -107.87 -89.95
CA LYS A 780 46.75 -109.00 -90.25
C LYS A 780 46.79 -109.40 -91.72
N GLU A 781 46.82 -108.43 -92.65
CA GLU A 781 46.92 -108.70 -94.09
C GLU A 781 48.27 -109.33 -94.47
N ILE A 782 49.38 -108.82 -93.91
CA ILE A 782 50.71 -109.39 -94.09
C ILE A 782 50.76 -110.82 -93.53
N GLU A 783 50.21 -111.07 -92.34
CA GLU A 783 50.14 -112.40 -91.75
C GLU A 783 49.31 -113.37 -92.59
N LYS A 784 48.16 -112.93 -93.13
CA LYS A 784 47.35 -113.73 -94.06
C LYS A 784 48.14 -114.05 -95.33
N SER A 785 48.80 -113.06 -95.91
CA SER A 785 49.65 -113.25 -97.10
C SER A 785 50.82 -114.21 -96.82
N ARG A 786 51.44 -114.11 -95.63
CA ARG A 786 52.50 -115.01 -95.16
C ARG A 786 51.99 -116.44 -94.99
N LYS A 787 50.80 -116.65 -94.43
CA LYS A 787 50.17 -117.98 -94.31
C LYS A 787 49.95 -118.61 -95.69
N ASN A 788 49.37 -117.86 -96.63
CA ASN A 788 49.20 -118.32 -98.02
C ASN A 788 50.55 -118.65 -98.68
N SER A 789 51.58 -117.86 -98.43
CA SER A 789 52.95 -118.14 -98.92
C SER A 789 53.53 -119.43 -98.32
N VAL A 790 53.30 -119.71 -97.03
CA VAL A 790 53.71 -120.96 -96.39
C VAL A 790 52.95 -122.17 -96.95
N GLU A 791 51.63 -122.05 -97.18
CA GLU A 791 50.85 -123.10 -97.86
C GLU A 791 51.37 -123.38 -99.27
N LEU A 792 51.67 -122.34 -100.04
CA LEU A 792 52.30 -122.47 -101.36
C LEU A 792 53.68 -123.14 -101.26
N MET A 793 54.52 -122.76 -100.29
CA MET A 793 55.82 -123.42 -100.06
C MET A 793 55.66 -124.90 -99.70
N ASN A 794 54.66 -125.26 -98.89
CA ASN A 794 54.36 -126.67 -98.59
C ASN A 794 53.95 -127.42 -99.86
N ARG A 795 53.11 -126.82 -100.70
CA ARG A 795 52.68 -127.43 -101.96
C ARG A 795 53.85 -127.60 -102.93
N VAL A 796 54.75 -126.63 -103.01
CA VAL A 796 55.99 -126.73 -103.79
C VAL A 796 56.83 -127.91 -103.28
N ARG A 797 57.04 -128.04 -101.97
CA ARG A 797 57.77 -129.18 -101.38
C ARG A 797 57.12 -130.54 -101.67
N GLU A 798 55.79 -130.66 -101.53
CA GLU A 798 55.08 -131.90 -101.90
C GLU A 798 55.31 -132.26 -103.37
N LEU A 799 55.23 -131.28 -104.26
CA LEU A 799 55.51 -131.48 -105.69
C LEU A 799 56.98 -131.84 -105.93
N GLU A 800 57.93 -131.26 -105.20
CA GLU A 800 59.33 -131.64 -105.25
C GLU A 800 59.54 -133.09 -104.80
N GLU A 801 58.91 -133.53 -103.71
CA GLU A 801 58.93 -134.93 -103.26
C GLU A 801 58.28 -135.88 -104.27
N ASP A 802 57.17 -135.48 -104.90
CA ASP A 802 56.52 -136.24 -105.97
C ASP A 802 57.46 -136.38 -107.19
N VAL A 803 58.12 -135.29 -107.59
CA VAL A 803 59.11 -135.29 -108.67
C VAL A 803 60.30 -136.18 -108.32
N GLU A 804 60.78 -136.16 -107.08
CA GLU A 804 61.89 -137.02 -106.66
C GLU A 804 61.49 -138.50 -106.64
N ARG A 805 60.27 -138.82 -106.20
CA ARG A 805 59.67 -140.17 -106.32
C ARG A 805 59.55 -140.60 -107.79
N GLN A 806 59.14 -139.71 -108.69
CA GLN A 806 59.11 -140.00 -110.13
C GLN A 806 60.52 -140.25 -110.69
N LYS A 807 61.52 -139.44 -110.32
CA LYS A 807 62.92 -139.67 -110.72
C LYS A 807 63.42 -141.02 -110.23
N ALA A 808 63.11 -141.42 -109.00
CA ALA A 808 63.47 -142.74 -108.46
C ALA A 808 62.84 -143.87 -109.29
N LEU A 809 61.54 -143.78 -109.63
CA LEU A 809 60.88 -144.75 -110.51
C LEU A 809 61.50 -144.79 -111.92
N ILE A 810 61.89 -143.64 -112.48
CA ILE A 810 62.59 -143.56 -113.76
C ILE A 810 63.98 -144.21 -113.67
N LEU A 811 64.71 -143.99 -112.57
CA LEU A 811 66.01 -144.60 -112.32
C LEU A 811 65.91 -146.12 -112.17
N ASP A 812 64.96 -146.62 -111.38
CA ASP A 812 64.70 -148.06 -111.25
C ASP A 812 64.27 -148.68 -112.59
N GLY A 813 63.40 -148.02 -113.34
CA GLY A 813 63.02 -148.46 -114.69
C GLY A 813 64.21 -148.45 -115.67
N ALA A 814 65.10 -147.46 -115.56
CA ALA A 814 66.33 -147.39 -116.34
C ALA A 814 67.35 -148.47 -115.92
N GLU A 815 67.44 -148.78 -114.63
CA GLU A 815 68.29 -149.84 -114.09
C GLU A 815 67.77 -151.22 -114.50
N GLY A 816 66.44 -151.44 -114.48
CA GLY A 816 65.82 -152.64 -115.03
C GLY A 816 66.10 -152.82 -116.53
N LYS A 817 66.08 -151.72 -117.31
CA LYS A 817 66.53 -151.76 -118.72
C LYS A 817 68.01 -152.08 -118.85
N ARG A 818 68.89 -151.49 -118.01
CA ARG A 818 70.33 -151.81 -117.98
C ARG A 818 70.59 -153.27 -117.60
N GLU A 819 69.83 -153.81 -116.65
CA GLU A 819 69.93 -155.21 -116.23
C GLU A 819 69.45 -156.18 -117.32
N ALA A 820 68.37 -155.85 -118.01
CA ALA A 820 67.94 -156.58 -119.19
C ALA A 820 69.02 -156.59 -120.29
N ILE A 821 69.71 -155.46 -120.50
CA ILE A 821 70.86 -155.38 -121.41
C ILE A 821 72.03 -156.25 -120.91
N ARG A 822 72.34 -156.24 -119.60
CA ARG A 822 73.38 -157.10 -119.01
C ARG A 822 73.08 -158.59 -119.22
N GLN A 823 71.85 -159.02 -118.96
CA GLN A 823 71.37 -160.39 -119.21
C GLN A 823 71.49 -160.79 -120.68
N LEU A 824 71.10 -159.90 -121.60
CA LEU A 824 71.24 -160.11 -123.05
C LEU A 824 72.72 -160.24 -123.46
N CYS A 825 73.61 -159.39 -122.94
CA CYS A 825 75.05 -159.49 -123.20
C CYS A 825 75.64 -160.81 -122.72
N PHE A 826 75.23 -161.28 -121.53
CA PHE A 826 75.66 -162.57 -120.98
C PHE A 826 75.21 -163.74 -121.87
N SER A 827 73.97 -163.69 -122.37
CA SER A 827 73.46 -164.70 -123.30
C SER A 827 74.22 -164.69 -124.63
N LEU A 828 74.56 -163.51 -125.17
CA LEU A 828 75.38 -163.36 -126.38
C LEU A 828 76.79 -163.92 -126.20
N GLU A 829 77.45 -163.69 -125.06
CA GLU A 829 78.76 -164.27 -124.75
C GLU A 829 78.70 -165.80 -124.63
N HIS A 830 77.65 -166.35 -124.02
CA HIS A 830 77.44 -167.80 -123.96
C HIS A 830 77.34 -168.44 -125.35
N TYR A 831 76.59 -167.82 -126.28
CA TYR A 831 76.52 -168.29 -127.67
C TYR A 831 77.85 -168.10 -128.42
N ARG A 832 78.60 -167.03 -128.13
CA ARG A 832 79.91 -166.76 -128.74
C ARG A 832 80.97 -167.78 -128.33
N ASP A 833 81.01 -168.15 -127.05
CA ASP A 833 81.90 -169.18 -126.52
C ASP A 833 81.56 -170.59 -127.02
N GLY A 834 80.26 -170.90 -127.13
CA GLY A 834 79.80 -172.14 -127.77
C GLY A 834 80.23 -172.25 -129.23
N TYR A 835 80.15 -171.14 -129.99
CA TYR A 835 80.58 -171.10 -131.39
C TYR A 835 82.10 -171.22 -131.54
N LEU A 836 82.89 -170.62 -130.64
CA LEU A 836 84.35 -170.76 -130.61
C LEU A 836 84.80 -172.19 -130.30
N LYS A 837 84.09 -172.90 -129.42
CA LYS A 837 84.34 -174.32 -129.11
C LYS A 837 84.06 -175.24 -130.31
N LEU A 838 82.98 -174.97 -131.07
CA LEU A 838 82.69 -175.69 -132.31
C LEU A 838 83.72 -175.38 -133.42
N ARG A 839 84.27 -174.16 -133.44
CA ARG A 839 85.27 -173.73 -134.43
C ARG A 839 86.65 -174.37 -134.23
N GLN A 840 87.01 -174.76 -133.00
CA GLN A 840 88.28 -175.45 -132.69
C GLN A 840 88.29 -176.95 -133.01
N MET A 841 87.14 -177.62 -133.11
CA MET A 841 87.06 -179.07 -133.34
C MET A 841 87.07 -179.48 -134.83
N LEU A 842 86.93 -178.53 -135.77
CA LEU A 842 86.74 -178.84 -137.21
C LEU A 842 87.86 -178.32 -138.13
N GLN A 843 88.97 -177.77 -137.60
CA GLN A 843 90.11 -177.31 -138.42
C GLN A 843 91.33 -178.24 -138.38
N GLY A 844 91.11 -179.44 -138.93
CA GLY A 844 92.13 -180.42 -139.29
C GLY A 844 91.87 -181.04 -140.66
N HIS A 845 91.61 -180.23 -141.70
CA HIS A 845 92.01 -180.46 -143.12
C HIS A 845 91.74 -179.18 -143.96
N THR A 846 92.75 -178.80 -144.75
CA THR A 846 92.78 -177.86 -145.91
C THR A 846 92.62 -176.33 -145.75
N ARG A 847 93.80 -175.66 -145.82
CA ARG A 847 94.22 -174.43 -146.55
C ARG A 847 93.30 -173.19 -146.75
N ARG A 848 93.92 -172.04 -146.36
CA ARG A 848 94.05 -170.70 -147.01
C ARG A 848 93.18 -169.50 -146.56
N LEU A 849 93.94 -168.42 -146.23
CA LEU A 849 93.78 -166.97 -146.52
C LEU A 849 92.61 -166.24 -145.84
N ALA A 850 92.88 -165.28 -144.92
CA ALA A 850 93.11 -163.83 -145.18
C ALA A 850 91.79 -163.13 -145.57
N VAL A 851 91.37 -161.95 -145.10
CA VAL A 851 92.08 -160.76 -144.60
C VAL A 851 91.03 -159.66 -144.27
N MET A 852 91.45 -158.63 -143.51
CA MET A 852 90.95 -157.23 -143.42
C MET A 852 89.63 -156.90 -142.68
N ALA A 853 89.68 -156.04 -141.65
CA ALA A 853 89.72 -154.55 -141.62
C ALA A 853 88.29 -153.97 -141.77
N THR A 854 87.83 -152.98 -141.01
CA THR A 854 88.46 -151.79 -140.38
C THR A 854 87.96 -151.53 -138.98
#